data_AF-A0A9W9KQK5-F1
#
_entry.id   AF-A0A9W9KQK5-F1
#
_cell.length_a   1.000
_cell.length_b   1.000
_cell.length_c   1.000
_cell.angle_alpha   90.00
_cell.angle_beta   90.00
_cell.angle_gamma   90.00
#
_symmetry.space_group_name_H-M   'P 1'
#
loop_
_entity.id
_entity.type
_entity.pdbx_description
1 polymer ?
#
loop_
_entity_poly.entity_id
_entity_poly.type
_entity_poly.pdbx_seq_one_letter_code
_entity_poly.pdbx_strand_id
1 'polypeptide(L)'
;MAGANKTSIYPQEECLARVVWAAHILYYLTKNRNHEELHETDGNVECGSSTDDSSDNETVYETEKNMILSAPRDSVRQKFLDCIAQLLSPCKGWDGVTATAIREGEDGVCVDIARNDRFHSDQGCFDNEVMGYCKILEEYLYDSAGGMLNISLRSDEPPRSLVFDDWAAWTGSDMTGDSLTDFELGAIDYLSRRIDHSVGDLRKTLEADKNDSDWNSQRWPGQKASVKAWRAMTTLIVHFDTDKDVVKSRPRIVQQAYRCLQTTQMRRLLSHTFGMRVGLGLWNKLNFIARPLVDCRVLGLIVTREPQFRNCKISLVFPQSKTTLEAKYVIGIFKAWEGLGLGSAPESMIRSLDSSSQMFEKACEKSLSLHAEMQLVIHYDRENALQTTFNYFGSSKKTCLLCETFLGALPSPIATRGRHGVCYPAWGVPDSDSGTVMVAVERLERSLLARIQGLLEVSKHPKQKSLAANVMQSDMVSEFSHLTLEEWQQREQHERLFENNQADLNNNRLIVEGITSTTQPKYRPLENFEPKDCCVMCNKSPGAQCAQCQSTYYCSRSCEKSDFPSHTLLCKQFATQPDRPSPQHKRAIYFPAETDDPCLIWVPCRRQCDEGGIRWTEIDPYPYLGTDKPFKGIMRIEHNPIRCRNLGSGFAGFAPHKEGYCVSLIHREAYLKDGSITNGSILASVGASCASTTSHEYRGPMIAIREIHHEDYADITLTDFRHLMDYLISYRNTYIKESVPDLMHRAPTTVRGVKICCHGEVKLHGSEPFVAVDVTRANQISLGSGSTSPISVCLGMPIRVWKDPDAEFRDEPPGWEGGMTADTNHIIASLMMETDSSKGDWGWAPMYWNGEIGNVWAVRGDGQDLAVNDVEMICHFARHQLQPMFEAVMESGSSLVNRQKVLDFITWENMVAYWNKTGLY
;
A
#
# COMPACT_ATOMS: atom_id res chain seq x y z
N MET A 1 -21.40 -29.29 24.19
CA MET A 1 -20.67 -30.51 23.81
C MET A 1 -19.68 -30.13 22.72
N ALA A 2 -18.43 -30.54 22.90
CA ALA A 2 -17.25 -30.12 22.15
C ALA A 2 -17.34 -30.39 20.63
N GLY A 3 -16.89 -29.43 19.83
CA GLY A 3 -16.58 -29.60 18.41
C GLY A 3 -15.06 -29.52 18.22
N ALA A 4 -14.48 -30.58 17.67
CA ALA A 4 -13.06 -30.92 17.73
C ALA A 4 -12.11 -29.88 17.11
N ASN A 5 -11.01 -29.62 17.83
CA ASN A 5 -9.75 -29.17 17.26
C ASN A 5 -9.45 -30.00 15.99
N LYS A 6 -9.27 -29.35 14.84
CA LYS A 6 -8.47 -29.96 13.77
C LYS A 6 -7.06 -30.10 14.33
N THR A 7 -6.78 -31.27 14.89
CA THR A 7 -5.42 -31.68 15.24
C THR A 7 -4.55 -31.52 14.01
N SER A 8 -3.42 -30.84 14.17
CA SER A 8 -2.33 -30.85 13.20
C SER A 8 -2.11 -32.29 12.71
N ILE A 9 -1.84 -32.45 11.41
CA ILE A 9 -1.56 -33.76 10.80
C ILE A 9 -0.36 -34.44 11.48
N TYR A 10 0.51 -33.65 12.13
CA TYR A 10 1.73 -34.08 12.80
C TYR A 10 1.84 -33.50 14.22
N PRO A 11 2.57 -34.14 15.16
CA PRO A 11 2.91 -33.53 16.44
C PRO A 11 3.63 -32.17 16.27
N GLN A 12 3.44 -31.25 17.21
CA GLN A 12 4.05 -29.90 17.17
C GLN A 12 5.56 -29.93 16.93
N GLU A 13 6.28 -30.81 17.62
CA GLU A 13 7.72 -31.02 17.44
C GLU A 13 8.09 -31.39 15.99
N GLU A 14 7.24 -32.16 15.31
CA GLU A 14 7.45 -32.54 13.92
C GLU A 14 7.18 -31.35 12.98
N CYS A 15 6.15 -30.55 13.24
CA CYS A 15 5.89 -29.32 12.49
C CYS A 15 7.08 -28.34 12.56
N LEU A 16 7.66 -28.15 13.76
CA LEU A 16 8.85 -27.32 13.94
C LEU A 16 10.04 -27.89 13.15
N ALA A 17 10.27 -29.21 13.23
CA ALA A 17 11.34 -29.88 12.49
C ALA A 17 11.20 -29.71 10.98
N ARG A 18 9.99 -29.86 10.43
CA ARG A 18 9.71 -29.69 9.00
C ARG A 18 10.06 -28.29 8.50
N VAL A 19 9.73 -27.24 9.26
CA VAL A 19 10.12 -25.87 8.90
C VAL A 19 11.64 -25.68 8.92
N VAL A 20 12.33 -26.18 9.95
CA VAL A 20 13.80 -26.13 10.03
C VAL A 20 14.44 -26.84 8.84
N TRP A 21 13.97 -28.05 8.53
CA TRP A 21 14.46 -28.81 7.37
C TRP A 21 14.26 -28.04 6.06
N ALA A 22 13.06 -27.51 5.84
CA ALA A 22 12.73 -26.77 4.62
C ALA A 22 13.56 -25.48 4.49
N ALA A 23 13.77 -24.74 5.57
CA ALA A 23 14.59 -23.53 5.57
C ALA A 23 16.07 -23.82 5.23
N HIS A 24 16.66 -24.86 5.83
CA HIS A 24 18.03 -25.27 5.51
C HIS A 24 18.18 -25.76 4.06
N ILE A 25 17.26 -26.60 3.59
CA ILE A 25 17.27 -27.10 2.21
C ILE A 25 17.15 -25.94 1.23
N LEU A 26 16.18 -25.04 1.44
CA LEU A 26 15.99 -23.86 0.59
C LEU A 26 17.25 -22.99 0.55
N TYR A 27 17.86 -22.72 1.71
CA TYR A 27 19.11 -21.96 1.80
C TYR A 27 20.26 -22.61 1.01
N TYR A 28 20.43 -23.94 1.09
CA TYR A 28 21.49 -24.62 0.34
C TYR A 28 21.25 -24.60 -1.16
N LEU A 29 20.00 -24.67 -1.59
CA LEU A 29 19.63 -24.57 -3.00
C LEU A 29 19.87 -23.15 -3.56
N THR A 30 19.67 -22.11 -2.76
CA THR A 30 19.80 -20.73 -3.22
C THR A 30 21.14 -20.08 -2.87
N LYS A 31 21.97 -20.70 -2.03
CA LYS A 31 23.30 -20.21 -1.61
C LYS A 31 23.27 -18.77 -1.08
N ASN A 32 22.26 -18.46 -0.26
CA ASN A 32 22.06 -17.12 0.31
C ASN A 32 21.74 -16.01 -0.71
N ARG A 33 21.37 -16.35 -1.95
CA ARG A 33 20.92 -15.36 -2.94
C ARG A 33 19.52 -14.88 -2.59
N ASN A 34 19.24 -13.61 -2.91
CA ASN A 34 17.87 -13.11 -2.91
C ASN A 34 17.05 -13.98 -3.88
N HIS A 35 15.87 -14.45 -3.43
CA HIS A 35 14.98 -15.30 -4.22
C HIS A 35 14.36 -14.58 -5.43
N GLU A 36 14.62 -13.29 -5.63
CA GLU A 36 14.27 -12.50 -6.81
C GLU A 36 15.38 -12.46 -7.88
N GLU A 37 16.67 -12.61 -7.50
CA GLU A 37 17.83 -12.46 -8.40
C GLU A 37 18.16 -13.73 -9.21
N LEU A 38 17.45 -14.83 -8.96
CA LEU A 38 17.71 -16.13 -9.63
C LEU A 38 17.30 -16.14 -11.13
N HIS A 39 16.81 -15.02 -11.69
CA HIS A 39 16.34 -14.91 -13.08
C HIS A 39 17.27 -14.16 -14.06
N GLU A 40 18.35 -13.55 -13.59
CA GLU A 40 19.38 -12.92 -14.45
C GLU A 40 20.56 -13.89 -14.66
N THR A 41 20.75 -14.31 -15.91
CA THR A 41 21.67 -15.38 -16.31
C THR A 41 23.15 -15.03 -16.22
N ASP A 42 23.95 -16.06 -15.93
CA ASP A 42 25.40 -16.16 -16.07
C ASP A 42 26.01 -15.29 -17.17
N GLY A 43 26.93 -14.41 -16.75
CA GLY A 43 27.82 -13.65 -17.62
C GLY A 43 28.88 -12.94 -16.78
N ASN A 44 29.99 -13.63 -16.50
CA ASN A 44 31.27 -13.11 -16.00
C ASN A 44 31.23 -11.97 -14.98
N VAL A 45 31.29 -12.29 -13.68
CA VAL A 45 32.02 -11.46 -12.71
C VAL A 45 32.79 -12.37 -11.77
N GLU A 46 34.09 -12.13 -11.68
CA GLU A 46 35.04 -12.81 -10.82
C GLU A 46 34.65 -12.72 -9.33
N CYS A 47 35.03 -13.77 -8.60
CA CYS A 47 34.99 -13.87 -7.15
C CYS A 47 35.67 -12.65 -6.50
N GLY A 48 34.89 -11.83 -5.78
CA GLY A 48 35.38 -10.68 -5.03
C GLY A 48 34.41 -10.19 -3.96
N SER A 49 34.67 -10.58 -2.71
CA SER A 49 34.10 -10.09 -1.43
C SER A 49 32.58 -10.06 -1.23
N SER A 50 32.11 -10.93 -0.34
CA SER A 50 30.83 -10.85 0.35
C SER A 50 30.59 -9.45 0.93
N THR A 51 29.65 -8.69 0.38
CA THR A 51 29.06 -7.54 1.05
C THR A 51 27.54 -7.58 0.86
N ASP A 52 26.87 -7.85 1.97
CA ASP A 52 25.43 -7.93 2.19
C ASP A 52 24.82 -6.50 2.15
N ASP A 53 25.03 -5.77 1.05
CA ASP A 53 24.48 -4.42 0.84
C ASP A 53 23.18 -4.55 0.00
N SER A 54 22.10 -5.04 0.63
CA SER A 54 20.75 -4.82 0.07
C SER A 54 20.48 -3.32 0.10
N SER A 55 20.18 -2.69 -1.04
CA SER A 55 20.05 -1.24 -1.16
C SER A 55 18.92 -0.70 -0.28
N ASP A 56 19.27 -0.16 0.88
CA ASP A 56 18.48 0.84 1.59
C ASP A 56 18.72 2.17 0.88
N ASN A 57 17.83 2.54 -0.05
CA ASN A 57 17.83 3.90 -0.57
C ASN A 57 17.19 4.78 0.51
N GLU A 58 18.02 5.54 1.25
CA GLU A 58 17.56 6.53 2.22
C GLU A 58 17.47 7.92 1.57
N THR A 59 16.45 8.67 1.99
CA THR A 59 16.04 9.95 1.39
C THR A 59 16.92 11.11 1.83
N VAL A 60 16.76 12.25 1.15
CA VAL A 60 17.30 13.53 1.63
C VAL A 60 16.55 13.94 2.90
N TYR A 61 17.28 14.24 3.98
CA TYR A 61 16.72 14.61 5.30
C TYR A 61 15.64 15.71 5.24
N GLU A 62 15.81 16.74 4.40
CA GLU A 62 14.81 17.81 4.26
C GLU A 62 13.49 17.31 3.65
N THR A 63 13.56 16.31 2.78
CA THR A 63 12.38 15.63 2.25
C THR A 63 11.68 14.84 3.37
N GLU A 64 12.44 14.09 4.18
CA GLU A 64 11.88 13.35 5.32
C GLU A 64 11.23 14.26 6.35
N LYS A 65 11.86 15.40 6.67
CA LYS A 65 11.32 16.40 7.60
C LYS A 65 9.97 16.95 7.13
N ASN A 66 9.87 17.38 5.88
CA ASN A 66 8.62 17.93 5.33
C ASN A 66 7.52 16.86 5.22
N MET A 67 7.90 15.62 4.91
CA MET A 67 6.99 14.48 4.88
C MET A 67 6.48 14.14 6.28
N ILE A 68 7.34 14.10 7.31
CA ILE A 68 6.93 13.83 8.69
C ILE A 68 5.95 14.88 9.22
N LEU A 69 6.03 16.14 8.77
CA LEU A 69 5.08 17.18 9.19
C LEU A 69 3.70 17.07 8.51
N SER A 70 3.61 16.40 7.37
CA SER A 70 2.39 16.30 6.54
C SER A 70 1.79 14.89 6.45
N ALA A 71 2.52 13.85 6.90
CA ALA A 71 2.11 12.46 6.81
C ALA A 71 0.94 12.10 7.75
N PRO A 72 0.17 11.03 7.51
CA PRO A 72 -0.80 10.52 8.48
C PRO A 72 -0.15 9.98 9.74
N ARG A 73 -0.94 9.90 10.81
CA ARG A 73 -0.50 9.44 12.13
C ARG A 73 0.11 8.03 12.11
N ASP A 74 -0.42 7.12 11.30
CA ASP A 74 0.09 5.74 11.22
C ASP A 74 1.48 5.67 10.59
N SER A 75 1.75 6.45 9.55
CA SER A 75 3.09 6.54 8.97
C SER A 75 4.10 7.16 9.95
N VAL A 76 3.66 8.12 10.77
CA VAL A 76 4.49 8.67 11.85
C VAL A 76 4.80 7.62 12.92
N ARG A 77 3.82 6.80 13.31
CA ARG A 77 4.01 5.66 14.23
C ARG A 77 5.02 4.64 13.69
N GLN A 78 4.92 4.29 12.42
CA GLN A 78 5.86 3.37 11.77
C GLN A 78 7.29 3.92 11.84
N LYS A 79 7.49 5.18 11.41
CA LYS A 79 8.81 5.83 11.44
C LYS A 79 9.36 5.99 12.85
N PHE A 80 8.50 6.29 13.84
CA PHE A 80 8.89 6.32 15.26
C PHE A 80 9.48 4.99 15.72
N LEU A 81 8.80 3.88 15.42
CA LEU A 81 9.24 2.55 15.78
C LEU A 81 10.53 2.14 15.07
N ASP A 82 10.66 2.48 13.79
CA ASP A 82 11.86 2.18 13.00
C ASP A 82 13.09 2.95 13.50
N CYS A 83 12.96 4.24 13.81
CA CYS A 83 14.06 5.03 14.35
C CYS A 83 14.54 4.48 15.70
N ILE A 84 13.61 4.08 16.60
CA ILE A 84 13.98 3.42 17.86
C ILE A 84 14.72 2.11 17.59
N ALA A 85 14.22 1.28 16.66
CA ALA A 85 14.84 0.01 16.31
C ALA A 85 16.27 0.22 15.75
N GLN A 86 16.46 1.21 14.87
CA GLN A 86 17.76 1.57 14.29
C GLN A 86 18.75 2.06 15.35
N LEU A 87 18.31 2.94 16.26
CA LEU A 87 19.14 3.47 17.34
C LEU A 87 19.57 2.41 18.36
N LEU A 88 18.81 1.31 18.47
CA LEU A 88 19.11 0.19 19.36
C LEU A 88 19.82 -0.98 18.67
N SER A 89 20.38 -0.76 17.48
CA SER A 89 21.06 -1.77 16.65
C SER A 89 22.58 -1.50 16.54
N PRO A 90 23.38 -1.85 17.58
CA PRO A 90 24.74 -1.31 17.78
C PRO A 90 25.79 -1.78 16.76
N CYS A 91 25.56 -2.90 16.07
CA CYS A 91 26.55 -3.51 15.17
C CYS A 91 25.95 -3.88 13.81
N LYS A 92 26.81 -4.01 12.79
CA LYS A 92 26.45 -4.66 11.51
C LYS A 92 26.34 -6.17 11.73
N GLY A 93 25.66 -6.87 10.82
CA GLY A 93 25.38 -8.30 10.92
C GLY A 93 24.00 -8.62 11.49
N TRP A 94 23.72 -9.91 11.65
CA TRP A 94 22.40 -10.40 12.05
C TRP A 94 22.18 -10.34 13.57
N ASP A 95 23.24 -10.41 14.38
CA ASP A 95 23.15 -10.44 15.86
C ASP A 95 22.53 -9.16 16.45
N GLY A 96 22.88 -8.00 15.91
CA GLY A 96 22.40 -6.71 16.42
C GLY A 96 21.06 -6.25 15.85
N VAL A 97 20.33 -7.10 15.11
CA VAL A 97 19.03 -6.71 14.54
C VAL A 97 17.99 -6.57 15.64
N THR A 98 17.28 -5.46 15.61
CA THR A 98 16.34 -5.02 16.65
C THR A 98 14.96 -4.82 16.04
N ALA A 99 13.93 -5.28 16.73
CA ALA A 99 12.54 -5.05 16.38
C ALA A 99 11.80 -4.35 17.53
N THR A 100 10.83 -3.51 17.19
CA THR A 100 10.06 -2.69 18.13
C THR A 100 8.56 -2.84 17.87
N ALA A 101 7.77 -2.77 18.94
CA ALA A 101 6.31 -2.77 18.87
C ALA A 101 5.74 -1.75 19.86
N ILE A 102 4.61 -1.13 19.52
CA ILE A 102 4.00 -0.06 20.34
C ILE A 102 2.73 -0.52 21.05
N ARG A 103 2.58 -0.05 22.28
CA ARG A 103 1.37 -0.11 23.09
C ARG A 103 1.01 1.29 23.55
N GLU A 104 -0.04 1.84 22.99
CA GLU A 104 -0.56 3.15 23.36
C GLU A 104 -1.55 3.04 24.54
N GLY A 105 -1.45 3.94 25.52
CA GLY A 105 -2.36 4.06 26.66
C GLY A 105 -2.76 5.51 26.92
N GLU A 106 -3.65 5.74 27.90
CA GLU A 106 -4.17 7.07 28.22
C GLU A 106 -3.07 8.06 28.64
N ASP A 107 -2.04 7.56 29.34
CA ASP A 107 -0.96 8.39 29.88
C ASP A 107 0.26 8.52 28.95
N GLY A 108 0.36 7.76 27.86
CA GLY A 108 1.57 7.74 27.01
C GLY A 108 1.71 6.46 26.19
N VAL A 109 2.94 6.15 25.77
CA VAL A 109 3.23 4.96 24.96
C VAL A 109 4.28 4.07 25.61
N CYS A 110 4.17 2.78 25.39
CA CYS A 110 5.22 1.83 25.72
C CYS A 110 5.72 1.17 24.44
N VAL A 111 7.04 1.10 24.26
CA VAL A 111 7.69 0.46 23.13
C VAL A 111 8.39 -0.79 23.64
N ASP A 112 7.89 -1.95 23.23
CA ASP A 112 8.51 -3.24 23.55
C ASP A 112 9.60 -3.55 22.50
N ILE A 113 10.77 -3.98 22.95
CA ILE A 113 11.98 -4.10 22.13
C ILE A 113 12.60 -5.48 22.24
N ALA A 114 12.81 -6.14 21.11
CA ALA A 114 13.53 -7.40 21.02
C ALA A 114 14.80 -7.25 20.16
N ARG A 115 15.83 -8.06 20.45
CA ARG A 115 17.08 -8.09 19.68
C ARG A 115 17.56 -9.51 19.45
N ASN A 116 18.17 -9.79 18.30
CA ASN A 116 18.60 -11.15 17.91
C ASN A 116 19.63 -11.76 18.87
N ASP A 117 20.58 -10.96 19.36
CA ASP A 117 21.57 -11.33 20.38
C ASP A 117 21.01 -11.39 21.81
N ARG A 118 19.69 -11.13 21.97
CA ARG A 118 18.98 -11.15 23.25
C ARG A 118 19.58 -10.21 24.30
N PHE A 119 20.17 -9.10 23.87
CA PHE A 119 20.86 -8.16 24.74
C PHE A 119 21.98 -8.79 25.58
N HIS A 120 22.58 -9.89 25.09
CA HIS A 120 23.63 -10.66 25.79
C HIS A 120 23.25 -11.17 27.19
N SER A 121 21.94 -11.28 27.50
CA SER A 121 21.51 -11.74 28.81
C SER A 121 21.53 -13.27 28.89
N ASP A 122 22.61 -13.84 29.40
CA ASP A 122 22.74 -15.29 29.60
C ASP A 122 22.16 -15.77 30.95
N GLN A 123 21.65 -14.88 31.81
CA GLN A 123 21.17 -15.21 33.18
C GLN A 123 19.89 -14.47 33.63
N GLY A 124 19.08 -13.96 32.69
CA GLY A 124 17.81 -13.29 33.03
C GLY A 124 17.92 -11.83 33.51
N CYS A 125 19.11 -11.23 33.42
CA CYS A 125 19.32 -9.79 33.62
C CYS A 125 19.83 -9.14 32.33
N PHE A 126 19.25 -8.01 31.95
CA PHE A 126 19.68 -7.25 30.78
C PHE A 126 21.02 -6.53 31.04
N ASP A 127 21.76 -6.29 29.96
CA ASP A 127 22.99 -5.49 30.00
C ASP A 127 22.72 -4.08 30.55
N ASN A 128 23.49 -3.69 31.58
CA ASN A 128 23.37 -2.38 32.23
C ASN A 128 23.64 -1.22 31.26
N GLU A 129 24.48 -1.43 30.26
CA GLU A 129 24.78 -0.42 29.23
C GLU A 129 23.55 -0.17 28.35
N VAL A 130 22.87 -1.24 27.91
CA VAL A 130 21.64 -1.14 27.09
C VAL A 130 20.50 -0.53 27.90
N MET A 131 20.33 -0.95 29.15
CA MET A 131 19.31 -0.38 30.05
C MET A 131 19.57 1.10 30.33
N GLY A 132 20.83 1.48 30.52
CA GLY A 132 21.25 2.87 30.66
C GLY A 132 20.89 3.69 29.42
N TYR A 133 21.27 3.21 28.22
CA TYR A 133 20.96 3.87 26.97
C TYR A 133 19.44 4.01 26.71
N CYS A 134 18.65 2.99 27.04
CA CYS A 134 17.18 3.08 26.93
C CYS A 134 16.60 4.20 27.80
N LYS A 135 17.07 4.36 29.04
CA LYS A 135 16.62 5.45 29.92
C LYS A 135 16.98 6.82 29.37
N ILE A 136 18.20 6.99 28.84
CA ILE A 136 18.61 8.26 28.22
C ILE A 136 17.73 8.57 27.00
N LEU A 137 17.34 7.54 26.22
CA LEU A 137 16.40 7.71 25.12
C LEU A 137 14.99 8.10 25.61
N GLU A 138 14.48 7.49 26.68
CA GLU A 138 13.21 7.91 27.31
C GLU A 138 13.25 9.38 27.75
N GLU A 139 14.33 9.78 28.43
CA GLU A 139 14.56 11.18 28.88
C GLU A 139 14.63 12.14 27.68
N TYR A 140 15.34 11.76 26.61
CA TYR A 140 15.42 12.57 25.39
C TYR A 140 14.04 12.79 24.74
N LEU A 141 13.21 11.75 24.67
CA LEU A 141 11.85 11.84 24.13
C LEU A 141 10.95 12.73 25.00
N TYR A 142 11.13 12.70 26.32
CA TYR A 142 10.42 13.53 27.28
C TYR A 142 10.83 15.01 27.20
N ASP A 143 12.14 15.29 27.21
CA ASP A 143 12.72 16.65 27.29
C ASP A 143 12.63 17.45 25.98
N SER A 144 12.38 16.79 24.85
CA SER A 144 12.19 17.43 23.54
C SER A 144 11.01 18.44 23.49
N ALA A 145 10.29 18.63 24.61
CA ALA A 145 9.30 19.70 24.85
C ALA A 145 9.89 21.10 25.11
N GLY A 146 11.17 21.24 25.47
CA GLY A 146 11.79 22.51 25.83
C GLY A 146 12.73 23.04 24.75
N GLY A 147 12.28 24.02 23.95
CA GLY A 147 13.23 24.83 23.18
C GLY A 147 14.25 25.46 24.15
N MET A 148 15.56 25.27 23.88
CA MET A 148 16.69 25.96 24.53
C MET A 148 16.41 26.45 25.96
N LEU A 149 16.43 25.58 26.96
CA LEU A 149 16.49 26.03 28.36
C LEU A 149 17.45 25.15 29.17
N ASN A 150 18.55 25.79 29.55
CA ASN A 150 19.61 25.37 30.47
C ASN A 150 19.23 24.24 31.44
N ILE A 151 19.93 23.12 31.33
CA ILE A 151 20.08 22.17 32.43
C ILE A 151 20.96 22.85 33.49
N SER A 152 20.32 23.49 34.46
CA SER A 152 20.93 23.78 35.76
C SER A 152 20.52 22.66 36.70
N LEU A 153 21.30 21.57 36.72
CA LEU A 153 21.10 20.47 37.66
C LEU A 153 21.30 20.96 39.09
N ARG A 154 20.23 20.82 39.90
CA ARG A 154 20.33 20.78 41.35
C ARG A 154 21.12 19.52 41.72
N SER A 155 22.19 19.76 42.47
CA SER A 155 22.89 18.79 43.30
C SER A 155 21.93 18.00 44.18
N ASP A 156 21.99 16.66 44.15
CA ASP A 156 22.50 15.87 45.27
C ASP A 156 22.45 14.35 44.94
N GLU A 157 23.65 13.74 45.00
CA GLU A 157 24.02 12.31 44.99
C GLU A 157 23.96 11.46 43.69
N PRO A 158 25.08 10.77 43.30
CA PRO A 158 25.19 9.98 42.07
C PRO A 158 25.01 8.46 42.28
N PRO A 159 24.47 7.71 41.29
CA PRO A 159 24.81 6.31 41.13
C PRO A 159 26.07 6.14 40.29
N ARG A 160 26.94 5.24 40.73
CA ARG A 160 28.32 5.04 40.26
C ARG A 160 28.44 4.43 38.85
N SER A 161 29.40 5.00 38.12
CA SER A 161 30.28 4.43 37.07
C SER A 161 29.67 3.95 35.74
N LEU A 162 29.37 4.90 34.85
CA LEU A 162 29.89 4.89 33.49
C LEU A 162 30.73 6.16 33.34
N VAL A 163 31.99 6.02 32.94
CA VAL A 163 32.98 7.11 32.92
C VAL A 163 32.60 8.09 31.79
N PHE A 164 31.93 9.19 32.15
CA PHE A 164 31.51 10.29 31.26
C PHE A 164 32.17 11.64 31.62
N ASP A 165 33.34 11.63 32.28
CA ASP A 165 33.89 12.84 32.92
C ASP A 165 34.68 13.80 32.01
N ASP A 166 34.89 13.52 30.71
CA ASP A 166 35.85 14.31 29.90
C ASP A 166 35.26 15.12 28.72
N TRP A 167 33.95 15.08 28.46
CA TRP A 167 33.38 15.73 27.25
C TRP A 167 32.86 17.17 27.44
N ALA A 168 32.61 17.60 28.68
CA ALA A 168 31.94 18.88 28.99
C ALA A 168 32.84 20.13 28.87
N ALA A 169 34.14 19.99 28.62
CA ALA A 169 35.08 21.11 28.73
C ALA A 169 35.25 22.00 27.48
N TRP A 170 34.63 21.68 26.32
CA TRP A 170 35.07 22.27 25.04
C TRP A 170 33.98 22.82 24.10
N THR A 171 32.78 23.16 24.59
CA THR A 171 31.79 23.93 23.81
C THR A 171 31.92 25.43 24.09
N GLY A 172 32.96 26.04 23.52
CA GLY A 172 33.09 27.48 23.43
C GLY A 172 32.11 28.07 22.40
N SER A 173 31.16 28.86 22.90
CA SER A 173 30.33 29.87 22.22
C SER A 173 30.31 29.89 20.69
N ASP A 174 29.26 29.31 20.10
CA ASP A 174 28.56 29.93 18.97
C ASP A 174 27.14 29.34 18.85
N MET A 175 26.11 30.13 19.15
CA MET A 175 24.71 29.72 19.04
C MET A 175 24.28 29.75 17.57
N THR A 176 24.53 28.65 16.87
CA THR A 176 23.79 28.23 15.68
C THR A 176 23.41 26.77 15.90
N GLY A 177 22.27 26.31 15.36
CA GLY A 177 21.68 24.96 15.58
C GLY A 177 22.49 23.76 15.07
N ASP A 178 23.82 23.84 15.15
CA ASP A 178 24.82 22.94 14.60
C ASP A 178 25.66 22.25 15.69
N SER A 179 25.35 22.43 16.98
CA SER A 179 25.97 21.69 18.09
C SER A 179 25.22 20.39 18.40
N LEU A 180 25.96 19.30 18.65
CA LEU A 180 25.38 18.02 19.06
C LEU A 180 24.91 18.09 20.52
N THR A 181 23.75 17.49 20.80
CA THR A 181 23.24 17.27 22.17
C THR A 181 23.96 16.11 22.86
N ASP A 182 23.88 16.05 24.19
CA ASP A 182 24.46 14.94 24.97
C ASP A 182 23.87 13.59 24.57
N PHE A 183 22.57 13.55 24.25
CA PHE A 183 21.93 12.34 23.73
C PHE A 183 22.46 11.95 22.35
N GLU A 184 22.58 12.90 21.41
CA GLU A 184 23.14 12.63 20.08
C GLU A 184 24.58 12.09 20.18
N LEU A 185 25.38 12.61 21.11
CA LEU A 185 26.73 12.09 21.41
C LEU A 185 26.68 10.66 21.96
N GLY A 186 25.78 10.39 22.92
CA GLY A 186 25.57 9.06 23.48
C GLY A 186 25.11 8.04 22.44
N ALA A 187 24.21 8.42 21.53
CA ALA A 187 23.75 7.59 20.42
C ALA A 187 24.89 7.26 19.45
N ILE A 188 25.74 8.24 19.13
CA ILE A 188 26.93 8.05 18.29
C ILE A 188 27.91 7.07 18.94
N ASP A 189 28.10 7.14 20.26
CA ASP A 189 28.99 6.24 20.98
C ASP A 189 28.42 4.80 21.04
N TYR A 190 27.14 4.66 21.36
CA TYR A 190 26.44 3.37 21.37
C TYR A 190 26.46 2.67 20.00
N LEU A 191 26.40 3.44 18.91
CA LEU A 191 26.44 2.96 17.52
C LEU A 191 27.87 2.93 16.93
N SER A 192 28.90 3.14 17.74
CA SER A 192 30.31 3.24 17.31
C SER A 192 30.76 2.10 16.40
N ARG A 193 30.46 0.84 16.74
CA ARG A 193 30.82 -0.33 15.92
C ARG A 193 30.22 -0.29 14.52
N ARG A 194 28.98 0.18 14.39
CA ARG A 194 28.29 0.33 13.10
C ARG A 194 28.86 1.50 12.29
N ILE A 195 29.21 2.60 12.96
CA ILE A 195 29.86 3.76 12.34
C ILE A 195 31.24 3.36 11.80
N ASP A 196 32.07 2.72 12.62
CA ASP A 196 33.43 2.30 12.26
C ASP A 196 33.41 1.38 11.04
N HIS A 197 32.47 0.41 11.02
CA HIS A 197 32.26 -0.46 9.87
C HIS A 197 31.92 0.35 8.60
N SER A 198 30.97 1.27 8.70
CA SER A 198 30.47 2.06 7.56
C SER A 198 31.53 3.03 7.04
N VAL A 199 32.33 3.61 7.93
CA VAL A 199 33.50 4.45 7.59
C VAL A 199 34.57 3.63 6.89
N GLY A 200 34.87 2.42 7.37
CA GLY A 200 35.81 1.51 6.73
C GLY A 200 35.38 1.11 5.32
N ASP A 201 34.10 0.80 5.12
CA ASP A 201 33.54 0.48 3.81
C ASP A 201 33.54 1.69 2.85
N LEU A 202 33.22 2.89 3.36
CA LEU A 202 33.32 4.13 2.59
C LEU A 202 34.77 4.38 2.14
N ARG A 203 35.75 4.20 3.04
CA ARG A 203 37.16 4.37 2.72
C ARG A 203 37.62 3.41 1.63
N LYS A 204 37.32 2.12 1.75
CA LYS A 204 37.67 1.11 0.73
C LYS A 204 37.10 1.46 -0.64
N THR A 205 35.87 1.98 -0.68
CA THR A 205 35.21 2.41 -1.92
C THR A 205 35.96 3.60 -2.55
N LEU A 206 36.41 4.56 -1.74
CA LEU A 206 37.19 5.72 -2.19
C LEU A 206 38.61 5.34 -2.64
N GLU A 207 39.25 4.37 -1.99
CA GLU A 207 40.61 3.90 -2.34
C GLU A 207 40.63 3.08 -3.64
N ALA A 208 39.54 2.35 -3.93
CA ALA A 208 39.39 1.56 -5.15
C ALA A 208 39.20 2.43 -6.40
N ASP A 209 38.63 3.63 -6.25
CA ASP A 209 38.40 4.59 -7.32
C ASP A 209 39.53 5.65 -7.37
N LYS A 210 40.65 5.31 -8.02
CA LYS A 210 41.85 6.17 -8.18
C LYS A 210 41.65 7.38 -9.10
N ASN A 211 40.42 7.83 -9.33
CA ASN A 211 40.18 9.06 -10.07
C ASN A 211 40.59 10.25 -9.21
N ASP A 212 41.76 10.81 -9.51
CA ASP A 212 42.22 12.11 -8.99
C ASP A 212 41.36 13.22 -9.62
N SER A 213 40.11 13.30 -9.16
CA SER A 213 39.16 14.29 -9.64
C SER A 213 39.53 15.64 -9.03
N ASP A 214 40.00 16.57 -9.85
CA ASP A 214 40.25 17.96 -9.44
C ASP A 214 38.94 18.60 -8.90
N TRP A 215 38.82 18.68 -7.57
CA TRP A 215 37.67 19.25 -6.84
C TRP A 215 37.68 20.79 -6.83
N ASN A 216 38.09 21.41 -7.93
CA ASN A 216 38.12 22.86 -8.07
C ASN A 216 36.69 23.44 -8.17
N SER A 217 36.38 24.40 -7.30
CA SER A 217 35.07 25.05 -7.20
C SER A 217 34.61 25.78 -8.47
N GLN A 218 35.51 26.02 -9.43
CA GLN A 218 35.21 26.63 -10.73
C GLN A 218 34.54 25.67 -11.72
N ARG A 219 34.67 24.35 -11.55
CA ARG A 219 34.09 23.34 -12.46
C ARG A 219 32.60 23.08 -12.22
N TRP A 220 32.06 23.51 -11.08
CA TRP A 220 30.70 23.18 -10.64
C TRP A 220 29.88 24.42 -10.22
N PRO A 221 29.42 25.24 -11.18
CA PRO A 221 28.58 26.40 -10.89
C PRO A 221 27.28 25.96 -10.20
N GLY A 222 26.97 26.54 -9.04
CA GLY A 222 25.77 26.21 -8.25
C GLY A 222 25.92 25.10 -7.21
N GLN A 223 27.05 24.37 -7.16
CA GLN A 223 27.28 23.22 -6.26
C GLN A 223 28.38 23.46 -5.19
N LYS A 224 28.77 24.72 -4.97
CA LYS A 224 29.90 25.07 -4.08
C LYS A 224 29.76 24.51 -2.65
N ALA A 225 28.54 24.50 -2.11
CA ALA A 225 28.27 23.96 -0.77
C ALA A 225 28.49 22.43 -0.71
N SER A 226 27.95 21.68 -1.68
CA SER A 226 28.12 20.22 -1.76
C SER A 226 29.59 19.82 -1.96
N VAL A 227 30.33 20.55 -2.81
CA VAL A 227 31.77 20.30 -3.01
C VAL A 227 32.55 20.56 -1.71
N LYS A 228 32.25 21.65 -0.99
CA LYS A 228 32.90 21.95 0.30
C LYS A 228 32.58 20.87 1.34
N ALA A 229 31.31 20.46 1.46
CA ALA A 229 30.88 19.44 2.41
C ALA A 229 31.51 18.07 2.12
N TRP A 230 31.58 17.68 0.84
CA TRP A 230 32.23 16.43 0.43
C TRP A 230 33.74 16.43 0.68
N ARG A 231 34.45 17.54 0.39
CA ARG A 231 35.90 17.65 0.68
C ARG A 231 36.21 17.57 2.17
N ALA A 232 35.37 18.17 3.01
CA ALA A 232 35.49 18.05 4.46
C ALA A 232 35.25 16.60 4.90
N MET A 233 34.25 15.92 4.33
CA MET A 233 33.96 14.51 4.62
C MET A 233 35.13 13.60 4.23
N THR A 234 35.67 13.72 3.02
CA THR A 234 36.80 12.88 2.57
C THR A 234 38.05 13.10 3.42
N THR A 235 38.31 14.34 3.84
CA THR A 235 39.42 14.66 4.74
C THR A 235 39.27 13.94 6.08
N LEU A 236 38.07 13.95 6.68
CA LEU A 236 37.82 13.25 7.94
C LEU A 236 37.97 11.72 7.80
N ILE A 237 37.49 11.13 6.71
CA ILE A 237 37.55 9.67 6.46
C ILE A 237 38.99 9.18 6.27
N VAL A 238 39.83 9.95 5.57
CA VAL A 238 41.24 9.63 5.36
C VAL A 238 42.03 9.63 6.68
N HIS A 239 41.72 10.56 7.59
CA HIS A 239 42.46 10.70 8.85
C HIS A 239 41.89 9.86 10.00
N PHE A 240 40.75 9.19 9.81
CA PHE A 240 40.02 8.51 10.88
C PHE A 240 40.83 7.43 11.63
N ASP A 241 41.67 6.64 10.94
CA ASP A 241 42.51 5.60 11.60
C ASP A 241 43.88 6.12 12.03
N THR A 242 44.27 7.32 11.59
CA THR A 242 45.57 7.93 11.91
C THR A 242 45.53 8.75 13.19
N ASP A 243 44.33 9.04 13.70
CA ASP A 243 44.12 9.80 14.93
C ASP A 243 44.16 8.87 16.15
N LYS A 244 44.94 9.23 17.18
CA LYS A 244 44.98 8.47 18.45
C LYS A 244 43.65 8.56 19.22
N ASP A 245 42.79 9.50 18.83
CA ASP A 245 41.50 9.78 19.44
C ASP A 245 40.30 9.42 18.51
N VAL A 246 40.27 8.19 17.96
CA VAL A 246 39.16 7.69 17.11
C VAL A 246 37.78 7.94 17.73
N VAL A 247 37.67 7.79 19.06
CA VAL A 247 36.44 8.07 19.82
C VAL A 247 35.98 9.53 19.67
N LYS A 248 36.92 10.49 19.64
CA LYS A 248 36.62 11.92 19.50
C LYS A 248 36.34 12.33 18.05
N SER A 249 36.75 11.54 17.07
CA SER A 249 36.54 11.84 15.65
C SER A 249 35.18 11.36 15.12
N ARG A 250 34.57 10.33 15.74
CA ARG A 250 33.23 9.82 15.34
C ARG A 250 32.15 10.90 15.29
N PRO A 251 31.95 11.75 16.32
CA PRO A 251 30.90 12.77 16.26
C PRO A 251 31.09 13.76 15.11
N ARG A 252 32.33 14.13 14.80
CA ARG A 252 32.66 15.01 13.67
C ARG A 252 32.34 14.36 12.33
N ILE A 253 32.62 13.06 12.19
CA ILE A 253 32.33 12.30 10.97
C ILE A 253 30.83 12.16 10.75
N VAL A 254 30.07 11.78 11.80
CA VAL A 254 28.61 11.64 11.72
C VAL A 254 27.96 12.98 11.40
N GLN A 255 28.37 14.05 12.08
CA GLN A 255 27.87 15.40 11.82
C GLN A 255 28.19 15.85 10.39
N GLN A 256 29.40 15.58 9.89
CA GLN A 256 29.77 15.96 8.53
C GLN A 256 29.01 15.13 7.48
N ALA A 257 28.79 13.84 7.72
CA ALA A 257 27.95 13.01 6.86
C ALA A 257 26.51 13.55 6.81
N TYR A 258 25.95 13.94 7.96
CA TYR A 258 24.63 14.56 8.02
C TYR A 258 24.55 15.88 7.24
N ARG A 259 25.56 16.76 7.35
CA ARG A 259 25.64 17.99 6.52
C ARG A 259 25.69 17.69 5.02
N CYS A 260 26.37 16.60 4.61
CA CYS A 260 26.35 16.16 3.22
C CYS A 260 24.93 15.81 2.75
N LEU A 261 24.12 15.17 3.60
CA LEU A 261 22.74 14.79 3.26
C LEU A 261 21.78 15.98 3.18
N GLN A 262 22.01 17.05 3.94
CA GLN A 262 21.18 18.26 3.89
C GLN A 262 21.34 19.03 2.56
N THR A 263 22.43 18.81 1.83
CA THR A 263 22.62 19.45 0.53
C THR A 263 21.86 18.72 -0.59
N THR A 264 20.82 19.36 -1.13
CA THR A 264 19.92 18.81 -2.17
C THR A 264 20.62 18.33 -3.44
N GLN A 265 21.85 18.78 -3.69
CA GLN A 265 22.63 18.44 -4.90
C GLN A 265 23.73 17.40 -4.66
N MET A 266 23.94 16.91 -3.42
CA MET A 266 25.02 15.97 -3.10
C MET A 266 24.91 14.63 -3.85
N ARG A 267 23.71 14.02 -3.88
CA ARG A 267 23.49 12.77 -4.62
C ARG A 267 23.85 12.91 -6.09
N ARG A 268 23.45 14.01 -6.73
CA ARG A 268 23.79 14.33 -8.13
C ARG A 268 25.29 14.54 -8.33
N LEU A 269 25.94 15.23 -7.39
CA LEU A 269 27.40 15.44 -7.41
C LEU A 269 28.15 14.10 -7.36
N LEU A 270 27.79 13.20 -6.44
CA LEU A 270 28.43 11.88 -6.32
C LEU A 270 28.21 11.02 -7.56
N SER A 271 26.97 10.96 -8.08
CA SER A 271 26.65 10.21 -9.30
C SER A 271 27.36 10.76 -10.55
N HIS A 272 27.52 12.07 -10.66
CA HIS A 272 28.22 12.68 -11.80
C HIS A 272 29.74 12.48 -11.70
N THR A 273 30.32 12.54 -10.50
CA THR A 273 31.78 12.42 -10.33
C THR A 273 32.28 10.98 -10.41
N PHE A 274 31.57 10.04 -9.78
CA PHE A 274 32.00 8.63 -9.66
C PHE A 274 31.21 7.68 -10.58
N GLY A 275 30.26 8.20 -11.35
CA GLY A 275 29.31 7.40 -12.13
C GLY A 275 28.14 6.89 -11.28
N MET A 276 27.07 6.46 -11.95
CA MET A 276 25.79 6.15 -11.29
C MET A 276 25.89 5.07 -10.21
N ARG A 277 26.59 3.96 -10.47
CA ARG A 277 26.70 2.84 -9.53
C ARG A 277 27.55 3.18 -8.30
N VAL A 278 28.76 3.68 -8.52
CA VAL A 278 29.69 4.03 -7.42
C VAL A 278 29.17 5.23 -6.64
N GLY A 279 28.65 6.26 -7.33
CA GLY A 279 28.05 7.43 -6.70
C GLY A 279 26.84 7.09 -5.83
N LEU A 280 25.97 6.15 -6.26
CA LEU A 280 24.88 5.65 -5.44
C LEU A 280 25.39 4.84 -4.23
N GLY A 281 26.42 4.01 -4.42
CA GLY A 281 27.06 3.28 -3.32
C GLY A 281 27.67 4.19 -2.25
N LEU A 282 28.33 5.28 -2.67
CA LEU A 282 28.87 6.32 -1.78
C LEU A 282 27.74 7.05 -1.05
N TRP A 283 26.66 7.42 -1.75
CA TRP A 283 25.48 8.04 -1.14
C TRP A 283 24.88 7.16 -0.03
N ASN A 284 24.68 5.86 -0.28
CA ASN A 284 24.12 4.95 0.70
C ASN A 284 25.04 4.81 1.93
N LYS A 285 26.36 4.74 1.72
CA LYS A 285 27.35 4.69 2.81
C LYS A 285 27.34 5.97 3.67
N LEU A 286 27.15 7.15 3.07
CA LEU A 286 26.96 8.39 3.82
C LEU A 286 25.69 8.36 4.67
N ASN A 287 24.59 7.82 4.14
CA ASN A 287 23.35 7.66 4.90
C ASN A 287 23.56 6.77 6.13
N PHE A 288 24.21 5.62 5.98
CA PHE A 288 24.53 4.75 7.11
C PHE A 288 25.39 5.43 8.20
N ILE A 289 26.34 6.27 7.80
CA ILE A 289 27.19 7.03 8.75
C ILE A 289 26.38 8.13 9.45
N ALA A 290 25.51 8.84 8.73
CA ALA A 290 24.70 9.93 9.29
C ALA A 290 23.49 9.45 10.11
N ARG A 291 23.07 8.19 9.92
CA ARG A 291 21.85 7.59 10.48
C ARG A 291 21.64 7.83 11.98
N PRO A 292 22.63 7.67 12.88
CA PRO A 292 22.43 7.94 14.31
C PRO A 292 21.88 9.35 14.57
N LEU A 293 22.43 10.36 13.89
CA LEU A 293 22.03 11.75 14.03
C LEU A 293 20.71 12.06 13.32
N VAL A 294 20.47 11.44 12.16
CA VAL A 294 19.18 11.53 11.45
C VAL A 294 18.05 11.01 12.32
N ASP A 295 18.18 9.80 12.85
CA ASP A 295 17.13 9.14 13.63
C ASP A 295 16.85 9.90 14.94
N CYS A 296 17.87 10.40 15.64
CA CYS A 296 17.67 11.26 16.82
C CYS A 296 16.81 12.48 16.49
N ARG A 297 17.17 13.22 15.43
CA ARG A 297 16.47 14.45 15.06
C ARG A 297 15.06 14.20 14.52
N VAL A 298 14.88 13.09 13.80
CA VAL A 298 13.55 12.64 13.37
C VAL A 298 12.68 12.30 14.58
N LEU A 299 13.19 11.60 15.59
CA LEU A 299 12.45 11.35 16.82
C LEU A 299 12.05 12.66 17.51
N GLY A 300 12.96 13.63 17.61
CA GLY A 300 12.66 14.97 18.13
C GLY A 300 11.51 15.67 17.38
N LEU A 301 11.49 15.57 16.05
CA LEU A 301 10.39 16.12 15.22
C LEU A 301 9.08 15.38 15.47
N ILE A 302 9.12 14.05 15.57
CA ILE A 302 7.95 13.20 15.80
C ILE A 302 7.33 13.51 17.16
N VAL A 303 8.10 13.59 18.25
CA VAL A 303 7.56 13.90 19.59
C VAL A 303 7.14 15.36 19.74
N THR A 304 7.68 16.25 18.90
CA THR A 304 7.19 17.64 18.79
C THR A 304 5.78 17.64 18.18
N ARG A 305 5.58 16.87 17.11
CA ARG A 305 4.30 16.74 16.41
C ARG A 305 3.26 15.96 17.21
N GLU A 306 3.64 14.86 17.84
CA GLU A 306 2.77 13.92 18.55
C GLU A 306 3.16 13.86 20.03
N PRO A 307 2.63 14.76 20.89
CA PRO A 307 3.05 14.89 22.29
C PRO A 307 2.88 13.62 23.12
N GLN A 308 1.98 12.73 22.73
CA GLN A 308 1.78 11.42 23.38
C GLN A 308 3.05 10.54 23.38
N PHE A 309 3.94 10.71 22.39
CA PHE A 309 5.19 9.96 22.30
C PHE A 309 6.28 10.50 23.22
N ARG A 310 6.05 11.64 23.90
CA ARG A 310 6.97 12.18 24.91
C ARG A 310 6.99 11.35 26.19
N ASN A 311 5.84 10.81 26.59
CA ASN A 311 5.76 9.87 27.71
C ASN A 311 5.95 8.43 27.19
N CYS A 312 7.08 8.19 26.53
CA CYS A 312 7.46 6.89 26.01
C CYS A 312 8.24 6.09 27.05
N LYS A 313 7.80 4.86 27.33
CA LYS A 313 8.54 3.88 28.14
C LYS A 313 9.05 2.75 27.27
N ILE A 314 10.31 2.41 27.40
CA ILE A 314 10.97 1.32 26.69
C ILE A 314 10.94 0.07 27.57
N SER A 315 10.38 -1.01 27.04
CA SER A 315 10.36 -2.32 27.69
C SER A 315 11.21 -3.30 26.90
N LEU A 316 12.28 -3.82 27.49
CA LEU A 316 13.07 -4.87 26.85
C LEU A 316 12.34 -6.20 26.99
N VAL A 317 12.12 -6.87 25.86
CA VAL A 317 11.52 -8.19 25.81
C VAL A 317 12.53 -9.22 26.30
N PHE A 318 12.10 -10.03 27.26
CA PHE A 318 12.94 -11.10 27.80
C PHE A 318 13.33 -12.10 26.71
N PRO A 319 14.58 -12.61 26.73
CA PRO A 319 15.04 -13.60 25.76
C PRO A 319 14.13 -14.81 25.73
N GLN A 320 13.68 -15.16 24.54
CA GLN A 320 12.90 -16.38 24.35
C GLN A 320 13.80 -17.62 24.26
N SER A 321 13.24 -18.79 24.57
CA SER A 321 13.93 -20.07 24.40
C SER A 321 14.37 -20.25 22.95
N LYS A 322 15.55 -20.84 22.75
CA LYS A 322 16.00 -21.25 21.41
C LYS A 322 15.19 -22.47 20.97
N THR A 323 14.97 -22.58 19.67
CA THR A 323 14.35 -23.76 19.07
C THR A 323 15.40 -24.86 18.97
N THR A 324 15.16 -26.00 19.60
CA THR A 324 16.04 -27.18 19.53
C THR A 324 15.22 -28.36 19.03
N LEU A 325 15.70 -29.03 17.99
CA LEU A 325 15.04 -30.24 17.49
C LEU A 325 15.34 -31.42 18.41
N GLU A 326 14.34 -32.28 18.62
CA GLU A 326 14.58 -33.55 19.30
C GLU A 326 15.52 -34.44 18.49
N ALA A 327 16.29 -35.29 19.19
CA ALA A 327 17.25 -36.19 18.57
C ALA A 327 16.66 -37.06 17.44
N LYS A 328 15.36 -37.42 17.53
CA LYS A 328 14.65 -38.20 16.51
C LYS A 328 14.42 -37.43 15.19
N TYR A 329 14.43 -36.10 15.23
CA TYR A 329 14.26 -35.21 14.07
C TYR A 329 15.57 -34.61 13.54
N VAL A 330 16.70 -34.88 14.20
CA VAL A 330 18.05 -34.58 13.67
C VAL A 330 18.43 -35.71 12.71
N ILE A 331 18.03 -35.57 11.46
CA ILE A 331 18.18 -36.58 10.41
C ILE A 331 18.94 -36.04 9.21
N GLY A 332 19.48 -36.94 8.38
CA GLY A 332 20.18 -36.57 7.15
C GLY A 332 19.29 -35.87 6.12
N ILE A 333 19.90 -35.00 5.31
CA ILE A 333 19.19 -34.10 4.38
C ILE A 333 18.21 -34.82 3.44
N PHE A 334 18.55 -36.03 2.97
CA PHE A 334 17.67 -36.80 2.08
C PHE A 334 16.51 -37.49 2.83
N LYS A 335 16.70 -37.87 4.10
CA LYS A 335 15.59 -38.32 4.95
C LYS A 335 14.65 -37.17 5.28
N ALA A 336 15.20 -35.98 5.55
CA ALA A 336 14.42 -34.77 5.73
C ALA A 336 13.63 -34.41 4.46
N TRP A 337 14.26 -34.51 3.29
CA TRP A 337 13.61 -34.30 1.98
C TRP A 337 12.41 -35.23 1.77
N GLU A 338 12.57 -36.53 2.05
CA GLU A 338 11.47 -37.49 1.99
C GLU A 338 10.39 -37.18 3.02
N GLY A 339 10.79 -36.84 4.26
CA GLY A 339 9.90 -36.43 5.34
C GLY A 339 9.05 -35.21 4.97
N LEU A 340 9.59 -34.27 4.18
CA LEU A 340 8.86 -33.11 3.65
C LEU A 340 7.83 -33.46 2.56
N GLY A 341 7.75 -34.70 2.11
CA GLY A 341 6.80 -35.13 1.07
C GLY A 341 7.20 -34.70 -0.34
N LEU A 342 8.49 -34.40 -0.58
CA LEU A 342 9.01 -33.95 -1.87
C LEU A 342 9.37 -35.10 -2.83
N GLY A 343 9.08 -36.36 -2.47
CA GLY A 343 9.43 -37.55 -3.25
C GLY A 343 10.94 -37.80 -3.32
N SER A 344 11.39 -38.60 -4.30
CA SER A 344 12.83 -38.86 -4.50
C SER A 344 13.53 -37.64 -5.13
N ALA A 345 14.62 -37.18 -4.50
CA ALA A 345 15.39 -36.05 -5.01
C ALA A 345 16.01 -36.37 -6.40
N PRO A 346 15.88 -35.49 -7.41
CA PRO A 346 16.54 -35.67 -8.71
C PRO A 346 18.07 -35.66 -8.60
N GLU A 347 18.78 -36.36 -9.52
CA GLU A 347 20.25 -36.44 -9.51
C GLU A 347 20.97 -35.07 -9.56
N SER A 348 20.36 -34.05 -10.17
CA SER A 348 20.88 -32.68 -10.17
C SER A 348 20.86 -32.05 -8.77
N MET A 349 19.77 -32.24 -8.03
CA MET A 349 19.62 -31.77 -6.66
C MET A 349 20.47 -32.56 -5.69
N ILE A 350 20.57 -33.88 -5.87
CA ILE A 350 21.50 -34.71 -5.10
C ILE A 350 22.91 -34.14 -5.22
N ARG A 351 23.40 -33.87 -6.43
CA ARG A 351 24.73 -33.26 -6.62
C ARG A 351 24.89 -31.88 -5.96
N SER A 352 23.86 -31.04 -5.96
CA SER A 352 23.89 -29.73 -5.31
C SER A 352 23.93 -29.85 -3.78
N LEU A 353 23.10 -30.73 -3.21
CA LEU A 353 22.91 -30.89 -1.77
C LEU A 353 23.96 -31.81 -1.13
N ASP A 354 24.60 -32.70 -1.89
CA ASP A 354 25.62 -33.64 -1.38
C ASP A 354 26.78 -32.90 -0.70
N SER A 355 27.20 -31.77 -1.30
CA SER A 355 28.20 -30.85 -0.74
C SER A 355 27.85 -30.29 0.65
N SER A 356 26.56 -30.24 0.99
CA SER A 356 26.03 -29.66 2.22
C SER A 356 25.44 -30.72 3.17
N SER A 357 25.38 -31.99 2.75
CA SER A 357 24.74 -33.08 3.51
C SER A 357 25.36 -33.28 4.89
N GLN A 358 26.69 -33.19 5.02
CA GLN A 358 27.38 -33.31 6.32
C GLN A 358 27.17 -32.09 7.23
N MET A 359 26.86 -30.92 6.66
CA MET A 359 26.60 -29.70 7.41
C MET A 359 25.14 -29.62 7.88
N PHE A 360 24.20 -30.24 7.16
CA PHE A 360 22.77 -30.20 7.46
C PHE A 360 22.44 -30.79 8.84
N GLU A 361 22.91 -32.00 9.16
CA GLU A 361 22.65 -32.65 10.45
C GLU A 361 23.21 -31.81 11.61
N LYS A 362 24.46 -31.36 11.47
CA LYS A 362 25.11 -30.47 12.45
C LYS A 362 24.40 -29.13 12.58
N ALA A 363 23.73 -28.65 11.54
CA ALA A 363 22.96 -27.41 11.59
C ALA A 363 21.61 -27.63 12.29
N CYS A 364 20.94 -28.76 12.04
CA CYS A 364 19.71 -29.17 12.71
C CYS A 364 19.91 -29.50 14.20
N GLU A 365 21.12 -29.95 14.58
CA GLU A 365 21.50 -30.19 15.98
C GLU A 365 21.70 -28.88 16.78
N LYS A 366 21.94 -27.75 16.10
CA LYS A 366 22.15 -26.47 16.79
C LYS A 366 20.86 -25.95 17.37
N SER A 367 21.00 -25.29 18.51
CA SER A 367 19.93 -24.50 19.11
C SER A 367 19.78 -23.18 18.35
N LEU A 368 18.65 -23.00 17.65
CA LEU A 368 18.39 -21.89 16.74
C LEU A 368 17.74 -20.72 17.47
N SER A 369 18.26 -19.51 17.25
CA SER A 369 17.73 -18.30 17.89
C SER A 369 16.51 -17.78 17.14
N LEU A 370 15.45 -17.44 17.87
CA LEU A 370 14.36 -16.63 17.33
C LEU A 370 14.90 -15.26 16.91
N HIS A 371 14.54 -14.81 15.71
CA HIS A 371 14.76 -13.42 15.32
C HIS A 371 13.92 -12.47 16.17
N ALA A 372 14.30 -11.19 16.23
CA ALA A 372 13.70 -10.16 17.05
C ALA A 372 12.19 -10.03 16.81
N GLU A 373 11.75 -10.11 15.56
CA GLU A 373 10.32 -10.07 15.22
C GLU A 373 9.56 -11.27 15.82
N MET A 374 10.16 -12.46 15.79
CA MET A 374 9.58 -13.68 16.34
C MET A 374 9.55 -13.67 17.87
N GLN A 375 10.55 -13.05 18.50
CA GLN A 375 10.56 -12.83 19.94
C GLN A 375 9.40 -11.93 20.39
N LEU A 376 9.06 -10.89 19.62
CA LEU A 376 7.88 -10.06 19.88
C LEU A 376 6.58 -10.85 19.73
N VAL A 377 6.44 -11.68 18.68
CA VAL A 377 5.25 -12.54 18.53
C VAL A 377 5.06 -13.41 19.78
N ILE A 378 6.09 -14.14 20.19
CA ILE A 378 6.00 -15.03 21.35
C ILE A 378 5.74 -14.26 22.64
N HIS A 379 6.29 -13.05 22.78
CA HIS A 379 6.04 -12.20 23.93
C HIS A 379 4.56 -11.86 24.10
N TYR A 380 3.86 -11.53 23.01
CA TYR A 380 2.42 -11.24 23.05
C TYR A 380 1.54 -12.49 23.11
N ASP A 381 2.06 -13.63 22.66
CA ASP A 381 1.32 -14.89 22.61
C ASP A 381 1.26 -15.61 23.98
N ARG A 382 2.26 -15.47 24.85
CA ARG A 382 2.39 -16.22 26.13
C ARG A 382 1.63 -15.66 27.35
N GLU A 383 0.60 -14.82 27.16
CA GLU A 383 -0.27 -14.20 28.18
C GLU A 383 0.41 -13.61 29.45
N ASN A 384 0.65 -12.29 29.39
CA ASN A 384 0.63 -11.30 30.50
C ASN A 384 0.97 -9.88 29.98
N ALA A 385 1.43 -9.76 28.72
CA ALA A 385 1.63 -8.49 28.06
C ALA A 385 0.31 -8.00 27.40
N LEU A 386 0.02 -6.71 27.52
CA LEU A 386 -1.05 -6.07 26.75
C LEU A 386 -0.74 -6.25 25.25
N GLN A 387 -1.76 -6.55 24.42
CA GLN A 387 -1.57 -6.67 22.97
C GLN A 387 -1.06 -5.36 22.37
N THR A 388 -0.37 -5.46 21.22
CA THR A 388 0.03 -4.26 20.47
C THR A 388 -1.19 -3.47 20.07
N THR A 389 -1.08 -2.13 20.10
CA THR A 389 -2.17 -1.25 19.64
C THR A 389 -2.07 -0.96 18.14
N PHE A 390 -1.01 -1.45 17.49
CA PHE A 390 -0.71 -1.21 16.09
C PHE A 390 -0.11 -2.46 15.44
N ASN A 391 -0.65 -2.85 14.28
CA ASN A 391 -0.24 -4.06 13.55
C ASN A 391 1.04 -3.82 12.71
N TYR A 392 2.06 -3.24 13.34
CA TYR A 392 3.36 -2.96 12.72
C TYR A 392 4.49 -3.21 13.71
N PHE A 393 5.53 -3.91 13.26
CA PHE A 393 6.80 -3.99 13.95
C PHE A 393 7.83 -3.09 13.26
N GLY A 394 8.37 -2.13 14.01
CA GLY A 394 9.54 -1.40 13.55
C GLY A 394 10.75 -2.32 13.53
N SER A 395 11.63 -2.14 12.55
CA SER A 395 12.80 -3.01 12.41
C SER A 395 14.03 -2.24 11.97
N SER A 396 15.17 -2.57 12.59
CA SER A 396 16.45 -1.93 12.30
C SER A 396 17.02 -2.31 10.92
N LYS A 397 16.47 -3.38 10.31
CA LYS A 397 16.77 -3.88 8.97
C LYS A 397 15.50 -4.41 8.30
N LYS A 398 15.52 -4.54 6.98
CA LYS A 398 14.48 -5.27 6.24
C LYS A 398 14.32 -6.68 6.82
N THR A 399 13.08 -7.12 6.93
CA THR A 399 12.69 -8.43 7.47
C THR A 399 13.07 -9.55 6.50
N CYS A 400 13.47 -10.70 7.05
CA CYS A 400 13.86 -11.87 6.25
C CYS A 400 12.67 -12.67 5.73
N LEU A 401 12.91 -13.57 4.76
CA LEU A 401 11.88 -14.40 4.13
C LEU A 401 11.07 -15.22 5.16
N LEU A 402 11.71 -15.70 6.21
CA LEU A 402 11.05 -16.53 7.22
C LEU A 402 10.16 -15.69 8.13
N CYS A 403 10.69 -14.58 8.65
CA CYS A 403 9.93 -13.64 9.47
C CYS A 403 8.76 -13.02 8.68
N GLU A 404 8.94 -12.57 7.44
CA GLU A 404 7.87 -11.95 6.65
C GLU A 404 6.73 -12.94 6.37
N THR A 405 7.08 -14.18 6.02
CA THR A 405 6.10 -15.20 5.64
C THR A 405 5.32 -15.62 6.88
N PHE A 406 5.99 -15.68 8.03
CA PHE A 406 5.36 -15.96 9.30
C PHE A 406 4.42 -14.83 9.75
N LEU A 407 4.89 -13.57 9.77
CA LEU A 407 4.09 -12.42 10.21
C LEU A 407 2.85 -12.20 9.32
N GLY A 408 2.99 -12.37 8.00
CA GLY A 408 1.87 -12.30 7.06
C GLY A 408 0.90 -13.48 7.18
N ALA A 409 1.30 -14.59 7.80
CA ALA A 409 0.48 -15.76 8.02
C ALA A 409 -0.35 -15.71 9.31
N LEU A 410 -0.10 -14.74 10.20
CA LEU A 410 -0.89 -14.52 11.41
C LEU A 410 -2.35 -14.12 11.07
N PRO A 411 -3.33 -14.40 11.96
CA PRO A 411 -4.72 -14.00 11.78
C PRO A 411 -4.90 -12.49 11.62
N SER A 412 -4.13 -11.71 12.40
CA SER A 412 -3.92 -10.27 12.21
C SER A 412 -2.51 -10.09 11.67
N PRO A 413 -2.33 -9.90 10.35
CA PRO A 413 -1.01 -9.72 9.75
C PRO A 413 -0.29 -8.52 10.36
N ILE A 414 1.01 -8.68 10.62
CA ILE A 414 1.85 -7.62 11.14
C ILE A 414 2.79 -7.15 10.03
N ALA A 415 2.72 -5.86 9.69
CA ALA A 415 3.60 -5.24 8.71
C ALA A 415 4.96 -4.87 9.34
N THR A 416 5.99 -4.67 8.50
CA THR A 416 7.32 -4.23 8.91
C THR A 416 7.89 -3.22 7.92
N ARG A 417 9.07 -2.64 8.21
CA ARG A 417 9.81 -1.69 7.33
C ARG A 417 10.25 -2.24 5.97
N GLY A 418 9.75 -3.40 5.57
CA GLY A 418 9.98 -3.98 4.26
C GLY A 418 10.88 -5.19 4.36
N ARG A 419 11.17 -5.78 3.20
CA ARG A 419 11.71 -7.14 3.10
C ARG A 419 12.82 -7.26 2.07
N HIS A 420 13.73 -8.21 2.30
CA HIS A 420 14.83 -8.51 1.38
C HIS A 420 14.76 -9.94 0.80
N GLY A 421 13.79 -10.77 1.22
CA GLY A 421 13.54 -12.08 0.61
C GLY A 421 14.64 -13.13 0.78
N VAL A 422 15.65 -12.90 1.64
CA VAL A 422 16.73 -13.88 1.90
C VAL A 422 16.31 -14.84 3.00
N CYS A 423 16.53 -16.14 2.77
CA CYS A 423 16.28 -17.21 3.72
C CYS A 423 17.48 -17.38 4.65
N TYR A 424 17.34 -17.07 5.94
CA TYR A 424 18.40 -17.31 6.92
C TYR A 424 18.16 -18.65 7.63
N PRO A 425 19.04 -19.64 7.46
CA PRO A 425 18.86 -20.97 8.05
C PRO A 425 19.13 -20.99 9.57
N ALA A 426 19.80 -19.96 10.10
CA ALA A 426 20.04 -19.80 11.54
C ALA A 426 18.82 -19.19 12.27
N TRP A 427 17.61 -19.53 11.81
CA TRP A 427 16.35 -18.96 12.28
C TRP A 427 15.58 -20.00 13.11
N GLY A 428 15.25 -19.66 14.34
CA GLY A 428 14.43 -20.50 15.21
C GLY A 428 12.93 -20.35 14.89
N VAL A 429 12.22 -21.48 14.88
CA VAL A 429 10.76 -21.51 14.74
C VAL A 429 10.12 -21.16 16.09
N PRO A 430 9.14 -20.23 16.14
CA PRO A 430 8.41 -19.90 17.36
C PRO A 430 7.74 -21.14 17.96
N ASP A 431 8.13 -21.51 19.20
CA ASP A 431 7.56 -22.64 19.92
C ASP A 431 6.45 -22.15 20.87
N SER A 432 5.21 -22.42 20.49
CA SER A 432 4.01 -22.09 21.26
C SER A 432 2.87 -23.06 20.98
N ASP A 433 2.12 -23.37 22.03
CA ASP A 433 0.89 -24.18 21.97
C ASP A 433 -0.31 -23.37 21.43
N SER A 434 -0.11 -22.09 21.12
CA SER A 434 -1.12 -21.21 20.55
C SER A 434 -1.55 -21.67 19.16
N GLY A 435 -2.85 -21.90 18.98
CA GLY A 435 -3.42 -22.27 17.68
C GLY A 435 -3.12 -21.26 16.57
N THR A 436 -2.97 -19.98 16.93
CA THR A 436 -2.57 -18.90 16.01
C THR A 436 -1.15 -19.09 15.49
N VAL A 437 -0.20 -19.33 16.40
CA VAL A 437 1.21 -19.57 16.05
C VAL A 437 1.34 -20.84 15.21
N MET A 438 0.64 -21.91 15.59
CA MET A 438 0.66 -23.18 14.84
C MET A 438 0.15 -23.03 13.40
N VAL A 439 -0.94 -22.29 13.18
CA VAL A 439 -1.42 -22.00 11.82
C VAL A 439 -0.40 -21.22 11.00
N ALA A 440 0.32 -20.27 11.62
CA ALA A 440 1.39 -19.52 10.95
C ALA A 440 2.58 -20.42 10.59
N VAL A 441 2.98 -21.34 11.48
CA VAL A 441 4.02 -22.36 11.22
C VAL A 441 3.64 -23.25 10.04
N GLU A 442 2.42 -23.77 9.99
CA GLU A 442 1.95 -24.63 8.88
C GLU A 442 1.89 -23.88 7.53
N ARG A 443 1.56 -22.58 7.55
CA ARG A 443 1.56 -21.73 6.36
C ARG A 443 2.99 -21.44 5.89
N LEU A 444 3.90 -21.18 6.81
CA LEU A 444 5.32 -21.00 6.53
C LEU A 444 5.90 -22.26 5.88
N GLU A 445 5.61 -23.44 6.45
CA GLU A 445 6.05 -24.72 5.88
C GLU A 445 5.60 -24.86 4.42
N ARG A 446 4.30 -24.66 4.14
CA ARG A 446 3.75 -24.75 2.78
C ARG A 446 4.40 -23.77 1.81
N SER A 447 4.69 -22.54 2.25
CA SER A 447 5.38 -21.53 1.45
C SER A 447 6.81 -21.98 1.09
N LEU A 448 7.55 -22.52 2.06
CA LEU A 448 8.91 -23.03 1.83
C LEU A 448 8.90 -24.22 0.88
N LEU A 449 7.96 -25.16 1.05
CA LEU A 449 7.82 -26.32 0.16
C LEU A 449 7.50 -25.89 -1.28
N ALA A 450 6.58 -24.95 -1.47
CA ALA A 450 6.25 -24.43 -2.80
C ALA A 450 7.48 -23.81 -3.50
N ARG A 451 8.35 -23.13 -2.74
CA ARG A 451 9.59 -22.55 -3.28
C ARG A 451 10.61 -23.62 -3.65
N ILE A 452 10.80 -24.64 -2.80
CA ILE A 452 11.68 -25.77 -3.11
C ILE A 452 11.17 -26.51 -4.36
N GLN A 453 9.86 -26.71 -4.47
CA GLN A 453 9.23 -27.32 -5.65
C GLN A 453 9.42 -26.47 -6.91
N GLY A 454 9.28 -25.15 -6.83
CA GLY A 454 9.58 -24.25 -7.95
C GLY A 454 11.02 -24.42 -8.47
N LEU A 455 12.00 -24.56 -7.58
CA LEU A 455 13.40 -24.81 -7.96
C LEU A 455 13.61 -26.19 -8.61
N LEU A 456 12.83 -27.20 -8.21
CA LEU A 456 12.85 -28.52 -8.84
C LEU A 456 12.39 -28.47 -10.29
N GLU A 457 11.32 -27.73 -10.57
CA GLU A 457 10.78 -27.61 -11.93
C GLU A 457 11.72 -26.83 -12.85
N VAL A 458 12.37 -25.78 -12.35
CA VAL A 458 13.45 -25.07 -13.09
C VAL A 458 14.60 -26.01 -13.46
N SER A 459 15.01 -26.90 -12.54
CA SER A 459 16.13 -27.83 -12.79
C SER A 459 15.80 -28.92 -13.81
N LYS A 460 14.52 -29.31 -13.98
CA LYS A 460 14.11 -30.33 -14.95
C LYS A 460 14.02 -29.77 -16.38
N HIS A 461 13.73 -28.48 -16.53
CA HIS A 461 13.52 -27.83 -17.82
C HIS A 461 14.40 -26.57 -18.01
N PRO A 462 15.73 -26.71 -18.18
CA PRO A 462 16.67 -25.57 -18.21
C PRO A 462 16.47 -24.59 -19.39
N LYS A 463 15.63 -24.93 -20.38
CA LYS A 463 15.31 -24.07 -21.54
C LYS A 463 13.98 -23.33 -21.41
N GLN A 464 13.26 -23.51 -20.31
CA GLN A 464 11.97 -22.91 -20.04
C GLN A 464 12.11 -22.13 -18.74
N LYS A 465 12.36 -20.81 -18.83
CA LYS A 465 12.37 -19.94 -17.65
C LYS A 465 10.97 -19.98 -17.03
N SER A 466 10.75 -20.78 -15.99
CA SER A 466 9.50 -20.78 -15.25
C SER A 466 9.42 -19.50 -14.43
N LEU A 467 8.30 -18.78 -14.49
CA LEU A 467 7.96 -17.79 -13.47
C LEU A 467 7.80 -18.52 -12.13
N ALA A 468 8.84 -18.51 -11.29
CA ALA A 468 8.59 -18.69 -9.86
C ALA A 468 7.75 -17.50 -9.39
N ALA A 469 6.84 -17.71 -8.44
CA ALA A 469 6.02 -16.65 -7.88
C ALA A 469 6.93 -15.51 -7.39
N ASN A 470 6.97 -14.42 -8.15
CA ASN A 470 7.60 -13.17 -7.76
C ASN A 470 6.90 -12.72 -6.48
N VAL A 471 7.52 -12.94 -5.33
CA VAL A 471 7.31 -12.02 -4.21
C VAL A 471 7.87 -10.72 -4.73
N MET A 472 7.02 -9.74 -4.98
CA MET A 472 7.51 -8.39 -5.18
C MET A 472 8.22 -7.99 -3.90
N GLN A 473 9.49 -7.64 -4.03
CA GLN A 473 10.19 -6.80 -3.09
C GLN A 473 9.25 -5.66 -2.77
N SER A 474 8.85 -5.57 -1.51
CA SER A 474 8.15 -4.38 -1.08
C SER A 474 9.23 -3.31 -0.98
N ASP A 475 9.46 -2.59 -2.07
CA ASP A 475 9.94 -1.21 -1.93
C ASP A 475 8.99 -0.42 -1.00
N MET A 476 7.75 -0.91 -0.81
CA MET A 476 6.63 -0.34 -0.01
C MET A 476 6.96 0.21 1.38
N VAL A 477 8.10 -0.10 2.00
CA VAL A 477 8.40 0.47 3.33
C VAL A 477 9.85 0.99 3.48
N SER A 478 10.55 1.17 2.35
CA SER A 478 11.67 2.12 2.24
C SER A 478 11.22 3.45 1.57
N GLU A 479 9.93 3.76 1.60
CA GLU A 479 9.30 4.77 0.71
C GLU A 479 9.25 6.20 1.25
N PHE A 480 9.97 6.53 2.31
CA PHE A 480 10.41 7.94 2.43
C PHE A 480 11.29 8.32 1.22
N SER A 481 11.93 7.30 0.61
CA SER A 481 12.80 7.24 -0.55
C SER A 481 12.55 8.15 -1.76
N HIS A 482 11.37 8.05 -2.37
CA HIS A 482 11.28 8.24 -3.82
C HIS A 482 9.93 8.65 -4.43
N LEU A 483 8.87 8.88 -3.64
CA LEU A 483 7.52 9.12 -4.20
C LEU A 483 7.02 10.56 -3.96
N THR A 484 6.30 11.07 -4.94
CA THR A 484 5.56 12.34 -4.88
C THR A 484 4.26 12.19 -4.07
N LEU A 485 3.71 13.30 -3.58
CA LEU A 485 2.47 13.33 -2.76
C LEU A 485 1.28 12.65 -3.47
N GLU A 486 1.24 12.71 -4.79
CA GLU A 486 0.19 12.11 -5.65
C GLU A 486 0.33 10.59 -5.76
N GLU A 487 1.56 10.06 -5.77
CA GLU A 487 1.82 8.61 -5.79
C GLU A 487 1.52 7.95 -4.43
N TRP A 488 1.65 8.71 -3.34
CA TRP A 488 1.29 8.29 -2.00
C TRP A 488 -0.24 8.12 -1.85
N GLN A 489 -1.03 9.07 -2.36
CA GLN A 489 -2.50 9.00 -2.34
C GLN A 489 -3.06 7.82 -3.16
N GLN A 490 -2.41 7.49 -4.29
CA GLN A 490 -2.79 6.34 -5.11
C GLN A 490 -2.50 5.00 -4.42
N ARG A 491 -1.45 4.94 -3.60
CA ARG A 491 -1.04 3.71 -2.88
C ARG A 491 -1.84 3.49 -1.60
N GLU A 492 -2.19 4.56 -0.88
CA GLU A 492 -3.09 4.47 0.29
C GLU A 492 -4.49 3.98 -0.11
N GLN A 493 -4.95 4.29 -1.33
CA GLN A 493 -6.14 3.68 -1.92
C GLN A 493 -5.93 2.18 -2.20
N HIS A 494 -4.73 1.78 -2.63
CA HIS A 494 -4.38 0.40 -2.95
C HIS A 494 -4.20 -0.48 -1.69
N GLU A 495 -3.62 0.06 -0.61
CA GLU A 495 -3.51 -0.58 0.71
C GLU A 495 -4.89 -0.74 1.37
N ARG A 496 -5.74 0.29 1.35
CA ARG A 496 -7.12 0.17 1.85
C ARG A 496 -7.93 -0.84 1.06
N LEU A 497 -7.69 -0.96 -0.25
CA LEU A 497 -8.29 -2.02 -1.08
C LEU A 497 -7.73 -3.40 -0.68
N PHE A 498 -6.43 -3.51 -0.40
CA PHE A 498 -5.79 -4.77 0.01
C PHE A 498 -6.21 -5.24 1.41
N GLU A 499 -6.26 -4.35 2.40
CA GLU A 499 -6.71 -4.63 3.77
C GLU A 499 -8.20 -5.01 3.80
N ASN A 500 -9.05 -4.30 3.04
CA ASN A 500 -10.46 -4.69 2.87
C ASN A 500 -10.59 -6.06 2.22
N ASN A 501 -9.78 -6.36 1.19
CA ASN A 501 -9.75 -7.67 0.55
C ASN A 501 -9.25 -8.79 1.50
N GLN A 502 -8.30 -8.50 2.38
CA GLN A 502 -7.74 -9.47 3.34
C GLN A 502 -8.69 -9.70 4.53
N ALA A 503 -9.41 -8.66 4.97
CA ALA A 503 -10.49 -8.76 5.95
C ALA A 503 -11.69 -9.55 5.39
N ASP A 504 -12.07 -9.33 4.12
CA ASP A 504 -13.12 -10.10 3.44
C ASP A 504 -12.73 -11.56 3.21
N LEU A 505 -11.45 -11.84 2.90
CA LEU A 505 -10.91 -13.21 2.80
C LEU A 505 -10.92 -13.92 4.16
N ASN A 506 -10.53 -13.24 5.25
CA ASN A 506 -10.56 -13.81 6.60
C ASN A 506 -11.99 -14.03 7.10
N ASN A 507 -12.92 -13.12 6.82
CA ASN A 507 -14.35 -13.28 7.17
C ASN A 507 -14.98 -14.45 6.42
N ASN A 508 -14.72 -14.58 5.11
CA ASN A 508 -15.21 -15.70 4.32
C ASN A 508 -14.62 -17.05 4.78
N ARG A 509 -13.38 -17.06 5.28
CA ARG A 509 -12.72 -18.27 5.79
C ARG A 509 -13.27 -18.70 7.16
N LEU A 510 -13.57 -17.76 8.05
CA LEU A 510 -14.17 -18.02 9.37
C LEU A 510 -15.63 -18.52 9.28
N ILE A 511 -16.36 -18.11 8.22
CA ILE A 511 -17.72 -18.60 7.90
C ILE A 511 -17.69 -20.05 7.39
N VAL A 512 -16.68 -20.42 6.60
CA VAL A 512 -16.50 -21.80 6.08
C VAL A 512 -16.00 -22.77 7.16
N GLU A 513 -15.27 -22.27 8.18
CA GLU A 513 -14.70 -23.09 9.27
C GLU A 513 -15.63 -23.22 10.51
N GLY A 514 -16.79 -22.55 10.54
CA GLY A 514 -17.87 -22.80 11.51
C GLY A 514 -17.65 -22.25 12.93
N ILE A 515 -16.82 -21.21 13.10
CA ILE A 515 -16.36 -20.73 14.41
C ILE A 515 -17.26 -19.60 15.01
N THR A 516 -18.17 -19.00 14.24
CA THR A 516 -19.09 -17.96 14.74
C THR A 516 -20.55 -18.41 14.82
N SER A 517 -21.23 -18.03 15.92
CA SER A 517 -22.64 -18.37 16.14
C SER A 517 -23.57 -17.62 15.19
N THR A 518 -24.51 -18.38 14.64
CA THR A 518 -25.63 -17.98 13.81
C THR A 518 -26.53 -16.96 14.50
N THR A 519 -26.32 -15.67 14.25
CA THR A 519 -27.46 -14.75 14.13
C THR A 519 -27.67 -14.56 12.65
N GLN A 520 -28.64 -15.27 12.08
CA GLN A 520 -28.95 -15.15 10.66
C GLN A 520 -29.29 -13.68 10.32
N PRO A 521 -28.46 -12.95 9.55
CA PRO A 521 -29.10 -12.12 8.56
C PRO A 521 -29.77 -13.10 7.60
N LYS A 522 -31.04 -12.87 7.26
CA LYS A 522 -31.69 -13.63 6.20
C LYS A 522 -30.85 -13.48 4.94
N TYR A 523 -29.98 -14.45 4.69
CA TYR A 523 -29.24 -14.59 3.46
C TYR A 523 -30.31 -14.90 2.41
N ARG A 524 -30.76 -13.86 1.71
CA ARG A 524 -31.36 -14.08 0.40
C ARG A 524 -30.23 -14.64 -0.46
N PRO A 525 -30.42 -15.79 -1.14
CA PRO A 525 -29.49 -16.21 -2.16
C PRO A 525 -29.27 -15.02 -3.12
N LEU A 526 -28.02 -14.62 -3.36
CA LEU A 526 -27.72 -13.72 -4.47
C LEU A 526 -27.90 -14.51 -5.78
N GLU A 527 -29.15 -14.71 -6.19
CA GLU A 527 -29.49 -15.03 -7.58
C GLU A 527 -29.25 -13.77 -8.44
N ASN A 528 -27.99 -13.42 -8.71
CA ASN A 528 -27.65 -12.16 -9.41
C ASN A 528 -27.06 -12.35 -10.82
N PHE A 529 -27.33 -13.47 -11.50
CA PHE A 529 -27.16 -13.56 -12.96
C PHE A 529 -28.53 -13.43 -13.62
N GLU A 530 -28.81 -12.27 -14.20
CA GLU A 530 -30.13 -11.98 -14.78
C GLU A 530 -30.47 -12.95 -15.93
N PRO A 531 -31.77 -13.27 -16.14
CA PRO A 531 -32.22 -14.20 -17.16
C PRO A 531 -31.71 -13.86 -18.58
N LYS A 532 -31.34 -14.89 -19.35
CA LYS A 532 -30.85 -14.75 -20.73
C LYS A 532 -31.86 -14.10 -21.69
N ASP A 533 -33.14 -14.05 -21.33
CA ASP A 533 -34.23 -13.53 -22.13
C ASP A 533 -34.61 -12.07 -21.77
N CYS A 534 -33.85 -11.39 -20.91
CA CYS A 534 -34.18 -10.02 -20.52
C CYS A 534 -33.65 -8.99 -21.53
N CYS A 535 -34.35 -7.85 -21.60
CA CYS A 535 -34.05 -6.77 -22.54
C CYS A 535 -32.64 -6.21 -22.34
N VAL A 536 -31.83 -6.16 -23.41
CA VAL A 536 -30.43 -5.69 -23.34
C VAL A 536 -30.28 -4.23 -22.89
N MET A 537 -31.34 -3.42 -23.03
CA MET A 537 -31.31 -1.98 -22.73
C MET A 537 -31.81 -1.60 -21.35
N CYS A 538 -32.73 -2.39 -20.75
CA CYS A 538 -33.43 -2.02 -19.52
C CYS A 538 -33.71 -3.19 -18.56
N ASN A 539 -33.18 -4.38 -18.86
CA ASN A 539 -33.28 -5.60 -18.06
C ASN A 539 -34.70 -6.14 -17.82
N LYS A 540 -35.75 -5.54 -18.40
CA LYS A 540 -37.12 -6.10 -18.35
C LYS A 540 -37.17 -7.46 -19.03
N SER A 541 -37.69 -8.47 -18.32
CA SER A 541 -37.94 -9.81 -18.83
C SER A 541 -39.46 -10.09 -18.87
N PRO A 542 -39.95 -10.87 -19.86
CA PRO A 542 -39.22 -11.37 -21.02
C PRO A 542 -39.11 -10.30 -22.13
N GLY A 543 -38.01 -10.29 -22.85
CA GLY A 543 -37.83 -9.53 -24.09
C GLY A 543 -38.14 -10.38 -25.33
N ALA A 544 -38.49 -9.74 -26.44
CA ALA A 544 -38.61 -10.37 -27.75
C ALA A 544 -37.26 -10.36 -28.48
N GLN A 545 -36.90 -11.46 -29.13
CA GLN A 545 -35.66 -11.55 -29.91
C GLN A 545 -35.67 -10.63 -31.13
N CYS A 546 -34.50 -10.11 -31.50
CA CYS A 546 -34.32 -9.48 -32.81
C CYS A 546 -34.66 -10.48 -33.94
N ALA A 547 -35.56 -10.10 -34.84
CA ALA A 547 -36.03 -10.98 -35.92
C ALA A 547 -34.92 -11.39 -36.92
N GLN A 548 -33.85 -10.60 -37.01
CA GLN A 548 -32.78 -10.83 -37.97
C GLN A 548 -31.64 -11.68 -37.38
N CYS A 549 -31.00 -11.24 -36.30
CA CYS A 549 -29.83 -11.93 -35.73
C CYS A 549 -30.18 -12.96 -34.64
N GLN A 550 -31.36 -12.85 -34.03
CA GLN A 550 -31.82 -13.67 -32.89
C GLN A 550 -30.85 -13.69 -31.68
N SER A 551 -29.94 -12.71 -31.60
CA SER A 551 -28.86 -12.68 -30.60
C SER A 551 -29.08 -11.71 -29.43
N THR A 552 -30.08 -10.84 -29.51
CA THR A 552 -30.43 -9.82 -28.50
C THR A 552 -31.94 -9.81 -28.27
N TYR A 553 -32.35 -9.36 -27.08
CA TYR A 553 -33.75 -9.27 -26.67
C TYR A 553 -34.13 -7.83 -26.36
N TYR A 554 -35.35 -7.43 -26.73
CA TYR A 554 -35.92 -6.11 -26.45
C TYR A 554 -37.33 -6.24 -25.88
N CYS A 555 -37.64 -5.53 -24.78
CA CYS A 555 -39.00 -5.51 -24.22
C CYS A 555 -39.94 -4.56 -24.97
N SER A 556 -39.41 -3.68 -25.82
CA SER A 556 -40.18 -2.67 -26.55
C SER A 556 -39.46 -2.20 -27.80
N ARG A 557 -40.24 -1.64 -28.74
CA ARG A 557 -39.70 -1.00 -29.95
C ARG A 557 -38.86 0.25 -29.65
N SER A 558 -39.07 0.87 -28.49
CA SER A 558 -38.23 2.00 -28.03
C SER A 558 -36.82 1.52 -27.66
N CYS A 559 -36.72 0.42 -26.90
CA CYS A 559 -35.45 -0.20 -26.56
C CYS A 559 -34.70 -0.69 -27.81
N GLU A 560 -35.43 -1.30 -28.76
CA GLU A 560 -34.86 -1.70 -30.04
C GLU A 560 -34.31 -0.51 -30.83
N LYS A 561 -35.09 0.57 -30.98
CA LYS A 561 -34.63 1.80 -31.67
C LYS A 561 -33.42 2.44 -31.01
N SER A 562 -33.34 2.40 -29.68
CA SER A 562 -32.20 2.96 -28.94
C SER A 562 -30.92 2.18 -29.15
N ASP A 563 -30.99 0.86 -29.33
CA ASP A 563 -29.82 0.01 -29.61
C ASP A 563 -29.47 -0.05 -31.10
N PHE A 564 -30.45 0.22 -31.97
CA PHE A 564 -30.38 0.02 -33.42
C PHE A 564 -29.09 0.54 -34.08
N PRO A 565 -28.61 1.78 -33.85
CA PRO A 565 -27.45 2.28 -34.57
C PRO A 565 -26.19 1.45 -34.30
N SER A 566 -25.94 1.08 -33.04
CA SER A 566 -24.84 0.18 -32.67
C SER A 566 -25.12 -1.26 -33.13
N HIS A 567 -26.31 -1.78 -32.88
CA HIS A 567 -26.69 -3.17 -33.21
C HIS A 567 -26.52 -3.49 -34.70
N THR A 568 -26.90 -2.56 -35.58
CA THR A 568 -26.87 -2.77 -37.05
C THR A 568 -25.46 -3.00 -37.62
N LEU A 569 -24.40 -2.51 -36.96
CA LEU A 569 -23.01 -2.70 -37.38
C LEU A 569 -22.67 -4.18 -37.56
N LEU A 570 -23.21 -5.04 -36.70
CA LEU A 570 -22.94 -6.49 -36.69
C LEU A 570 -24.18 -7.36 -36.90
N CYS A 571 -25.41 -6.83 -36.80
CA CYS A 571 -26.65 -7.61 -36.89
C CYS A 571 -26.74 -8.47 -38.17
N LYS A 572 -26.46 -7.85 -39.33
CA LYS A 572 -26.46 -8.56 -40.61
C LYS A 572 -25.34 -9.58 -40.69
N GLN A 573 -24.12 -9.20 -40.30
CA GLN A 573 -22.95 -10.09 -40.29
C GLN A 573 -23.19 -11.31 -39.40
N PHE A 574 -23.86 -11.14 -38.26
CA PHE A 574 -24.18 -12.21 -37.32
C PHE A 574 -25.18 -13.20 -37.90
N ALA A 575 -26.21 -12.70 -38.58
CA ALA A 575 -27.24 -13.53 -39.22
C ALA A 575 -26.69 -14.31 -40.42
N THR A 576 -25.69 -13.78 -41.12
CA THR A 576 -25.11 -14.36 -42.34
C THR A 576 -23.69 -14.89 -42.15
N GLN A 577 -23.24 -15.09 -40.92
CA GLN A 577 -21.85 -15.50 -40.67
C GLN A 577 -21.59 -16.90 -41.25
N PRO A 578 -20.45 -17.13 -41.92
CA PRO A 578 -20.08 -18.44 -42.42
C PRO A 578 -20.00 -19.49 -41.31
N ASP A 579 -20.20 -20.76 -41.69
CA ASP A 579 -20.09 -21.90 -40.80
C ASP A 579 -18.75 -21.92 -40.05
N ARG A 580 -18.82 -22.39 -38.80
CA ARG A 580 -17.65 -22.49 -37.92
C ARG A 580 -16.58 -23.40 -38.55
N PRO A 581 -15.33 -22.93 -38.75
CA PRO A 581 -14.29 -23.73 -39.40
C PRO A 581 -13.92 -25.03 -38.66
N SER A 582 -13.91 -25.00 -37.32
CA SER A 582 -13.71 -26.19 -36.50
C SER A 582 -14.28 -26.01 -35.09
N PRO A 583 -14.48 -27.07 -34.29
CA PRO A 583 -14.94 -26.95 -32.90
C PRO A 583 -14.02 -26.11 -32.00
N GLN A 584 -12.73 -26.02 -32.35
CA GLN A 584 -11.72 -25.21 -31.68
C GLN A 584 -11.77 -23.74 -32.06
N HIS A 585 -12.63 -23.33 -33.00
CA HIS A 585 -12.84 -21.92 -33.28
C HIS A 585 -13.99 -21.37 -32.45
N LYS A 586 -13.81 -20.16 -31.93
CA LYS A 586 -14.84 -19.41 -31.22
C LYS A 586 -15.11 -18.10 -31.93
N ARG A 587 -16.37 -17.69 -31.93
CA ARG A 587 -16.76 -16.41 -32.53
C ARG A 587 -16.26 -15.27 -31.67
N ALA A 588 -15.58 -14.32 -32.30
CA ALA A 588 -15.09 -13.08 -31.70
C ALA A 588 -15.50 -11.88 -32.57
N ILE A 589 -15.40 -10.68 -32.00
CA ILE A 589 -15.56 -9.41 -32.72
C ILE A 589 -14.18 -8.80 -32.90
N TYR A 590 -13.81 -8.47 -34.13
CA TYR A 590 -12.57 -7.80 -34.48
C TYR A 590 -12.83 -6.32 -34.75
N PHE A 591 -12.00 -5.48 -34.14
CA PHE A 591 -11.96 -4.04 -34.31
C PHE A 591 -10.68 -3.66 -35.06
N PRO A 592 -10.70 -3.65 -36.40
CA PRO A 592 -9.60 -3.14 -37.21
C PRO A 592 -9.32 -1.67 -36.88
N ALA A 593 -8.05 -1.27 -36.85
CA ALA A 593 -7.70 0.10 -36.46
C ALA A 593 -7.92 1.09 -37.63
N GLU A 594 -7.70 0.62 -38.86
CA GLU A 594 -7.69 1.43 -40.08
C GLU A 594 -9.08 1.67 -40.68
N THR A 595 -10.13 1.01 -40.19
CA THR A 595 -11.48 1.09 -40.75
C THR A 595 -12.51 1.32 -39.66
N ASP A 596 -13.66 1.88 -40.02
CA ASP A 596 -14.75 2.17 -39.07
C ASP A 596 -15.65 0.95 -38.78
N ASP A 597 -15.54 -0.11 -39.57
CA ASP A 597 -16.44 -1.26 -39.50
C ASP A 597 -15.91 -2.37 -38.59
N PRO A 598 -16.60 -2.71 -37.47
CA PRO A 598 -16.29 -3.93 -36.74
C PRO A 598 -16.74 -5.16 -37.54
N CYS A 599 -16.09 -6.30 -37.33
CA CYS A 599 -16.45 -7.53 -38.03
C CYS A 599 -16.43 -8.78 -37.15
N LEU A 600 -17.25 -9.77 -37.51
CA LEU A 600 -17.27 -11.07 -36.84
C LEU A 600 -16.22 -11.99 -37.44
N ILE A 601 -15.39 -12.58 -36.59
CA ILE A 601 -14.34 -13.49 -36.98
C ILE A 601 -14.41 -14.81 -36.19
N TRP A 602 -13.79 -15.85 -36.73
CA TRP A 602 -13.58 -17.12 -36.06
C TRP A 602 -12.13 -17.20 -35.59
N VAL A 603 -11.89 -17.18 -34.28
CA VAL A 603 -10.55 -17.18 -33.70
C VAL A 603 -10.19 -18.60 -33.24
N PRO A 604 -8.99 -19.12 -33.55
CA PRO A 604 -8.54 -20.40 -33.03
C PRO A 604 -8.34 -20.36 -31.51
N CYS A 605 -8.93 -21.32 -30.82
CA CYS A 605 -8.85 -21.52 -29.38
C CYS A 605 -8.37 -22.96 -29.12
N ARG A 606 -7.06 -23.13 -28.89
CA ARG A 606 -6.42 -24.44 -28.76
C ARG A 606 -6.43 -24.88 -27.30
N ARG A 607 -6.90 -26.09 -27.02
CA ARG A 607 -6.76 -26.67 -25.69
C ARG A 607 -5.31 -27.05 -25.46
N GLN A 608 -4.74 -26.48 -24.42
CA GLN A 608 -3.44 -26.84 -23.89
C GLN A 608 -3.68 -27.67 -22.61
N CYS A 609 -2.79 -28.61 -22.37
CA CYS A 609 -2.68 -29.30 -21.09
C CYS A 609 -1.33 -28.92 -20.52
N ASP A 610 -1.29 -28.46 -19.28
CA ASP A 610 -0.02 -28.40 -18.56
C ASP A 610 0.42 -29.79 -18.10
N GLU A 611 1.64 -29.89 -17.58
CA GLU A 611 2.22 -31.14 -17.07
C GLU A 611 1.46 -31.68 -15.83
N GLY A 612 0.64 -30.85 -15.18
CA GLY A 612 -0.25 -31.21 -14.08
C GLY A 612 -1.63 -31.71 -14.51
N GLY A 613 -1.91 -31.77 -15.83
CA GLY A 613 -3.19 -32.24 -16.38
C GLY A 613 -4.32 -31.20 -16.34
N ILE A 614 -4.03 -29.94 -15.96
CA ILE A 614 -4.98 -28.84 -16.02
C ILE A 614 -5.12 -28.41 -17.48
N ARG A 615 -6.36 -28.43 -17.95
CA ARG A 615 -6.73 -28.03 -19.31
C ARG A 615 -7.10 -26.55 -19.31
N TRP A 616 -6.40 -25.76 -20.10
CA TRP A 616 -6.75 -24.37 -20.38
C TRP A 616 -6.83 -24.15 -21.88
N THR A 617 -7.48 -23.08 -22.32
CA THR A 617 -7.61 -22.79 -23.74
C THR A 617 -6.75 -21.59 -24.10
N GLU A 618 -5.85 -21.78 -25.05
CA GLU A 618 -5.04 -20.71 -25.63
C GLU A 618 -5.78 -20.11 -26.82
N ILE A 619 -6.14 -18.84 -26.73
CA ILE A 619 -6.56 -18.07 -27.90
C ILE A 619 -5.33 -17.65 -28.71
N ASP A 620 -5.37 -17.87 -30.02
CA ASP A 620 -4.39 -17.36 -30.98
C ASP A 620 -4.94 -16.08 -31.64
N PRO A 621 -4.63 -14.89 -31.11
CA PRO A 621 -5.14 -13.63 -31.64
C PRO A 621 -4.43 -13.18 -32.92
N TYR A 622 -3.46 -13.95 -33.42
CA TYR A 622 -2.71 -13.62 -34.63
C TYR A 622 -3.36 -14.25 -35.86
N PRO A 623 -3.35 -13.55 -37.02
CA PRO A 623 -2.62 -12.32 -37.33
C PRO A 623 -3.33 -11.01 -36.94
N TYR A 624 -4.50 -11.05 -36.31
CA TYR A 624 -5.37 -9.87 -36.12
C TYR A 624 -4.75 -8.74 -35.26
N LEU A 625 -3.89 -9.05 -34.28
CA LEU A 625 -3.16 -8.05 -33.48
C LEU A 625 -1.84 -7.56 -34.10
N GLY A 626 -1.49 -8.05 -35.28
CA GLY A 626 -0.24 -7.76 -35.97
C GLY A 626 0.61 -9.01 -36.20
N THR A 627 1.32 -9.05 -37.33
CA THR A 627 2.20 -10.17 -37.71
C THR A 627 3.49 -10.22 -36.89
N ASP A 628 3.81 -9.13 -36.18
CA ASP A 628 4.95 -8.96 -35.29
C ASP A 628 4.77 -9.66 -33.93
N LYS A 629 3.59 -10.23 -33.65
CA LYS A 629 3.26 -10.99 -32.43
C LYS A 629 3.62 -10.26 -31.12
N PRO A 630 3.09 -9.04 -30.88
CA PRO A 630 3.36 -8.26 -29.68
C PRO A 630 2.88 -8.95 -28.40
N PHE A 631 3.37 -8.54 -27.22
CA PHE A 631 2.71 -8.94 -25.98
C PHE A 631 1.25 -8.46 -25.95
N LYS A 632 0.34 -9.33 -25.48
CA LYS A 632 -1.11 -9.07 -25.45
C LYS A 632 -1.53 -8.59 -24.06
N GLY A 633 -2.26 -7.48 -24.02
CA GLY A 633 -3.04 -7.06 -22.86
C GLY A 633 -4.49 -7.53 -22.97
N ILE A 634 -5.19 -7.65 -21.83
CA ILE A 634 -6.58 -8.08 -21.76
C ILE A 634 -7.36 -7.15 -20.83
N MET A 635 -8.41 -6.51 -21.33
CA MET A 635 -9.41 -5.82 -20.52
C MET A 635 -10.61 -6.76 -20.32
N ARG A 636 -10.99 -7.04 -19.07
CA ARG A 636 -12.08 -7.99 -18.73
C ARG A 636 -13.32 -7.26 -18.22
N ILE A 637 -14.47 -7.64 -18.76
CA ILE A 637 -15.76 -7.02 -18.47
C ILE A 637 -16.66 -8.05 -17.81
N GLU A 638 -16.74 -7.96 -16.48
CA GLU A 638 -17.62 -8.79 -15.64
C GLU A 638 -18.93 -8.09 -15.32
N HIS A 639 -18.92 -6.76 -15.32
CA HIS A 639 -20.06 -5.92 -14.99
C HIS A 639 -20.23 -4.79 -16.02
N ASN A 640 -21.46 -4.58 -16.48
CA ASN A 640 -21.83 -3.40 -17.24
C ASN A 640 -22.47 -2.36 -16.28
N PRO A 641 -21.75 -1.28 -15.93
CA PRO A 641 -22.25 -0.29 -14.98
C PRO A 641 -23.38 0.56 -15.56
N ILE A 642 -23.37 0.84 -16.88
CA ILE A 642 -24.40 1.66 -17.54
C ILE A 642 -25.77 0.99 -17.48
N ARG A 643 -25.81 -0.33 -17.60
CA ARG A 643 -27.04 -1.14 -17.57
C ARG A 643 -27.26 -1.87 -16.26
N CYS A 644 -26.35 -1.71 -15.30
CA CYS A 644 -26.32 -2.45 -14.03
C CYS A 644 -26.41 -3.97 -14.22
N ARG A 645 -25.72 -4.52 -15.23
CA ARG A 645 -25.81 -5.95 -15.56
C ARG A 645 -24.58 -6.70 -15.08
N ASN A 646 -24.79 -7.76 -14.31
CA ASN A 646 -23.74 -8.65 -13.88
C ASN A 646 -23.62 -9.83 -14.85
N LEU A 647 -22.48 -9.93 -15.54
CA LEU A 647 -22.20 -10.99 -16.51
C LEU A 647 -21.51 -12.18 -15.84
N GLY A 648 -20.60 -11.87 -14.91
CA GLY A 648 -19.77 -12.82 -14.21
C GLY A 648 -19.06 -12.18 -13.02
N SER A 649 -18.28 -12.99 -12.30
CA SER A 649 -17.41 -12.52 -11.23
C SER A 649 -16.14 -13.36 -11.19
N GLY A 650 -15.00 -12.73 -10.91
CA GLY A 650 -13.76 -13.42 -10.56
C GLY A 650 -12.81 -13.74 -11.72
N PHE A 651 -12.99 -13.13 -12.88
CA PHE A 651 -12.11 -13.23 -14.03
C PHE A 651 -10.97 -12.17 -14.02
N ALA A 652 -11.10 -11.07 -13.27
CA ALA A 652 -10.17 -9.94 -13.22
C ALA A 652 -9.10 -10.01 -12.10
N GLY A 653 -9.03 -11.09 -11.31
CA GLY A 653 -8.05 -11.28 -10.22
C GLY A 653 -8.29 -12.55 -9.41
N PHE A 654 -7.56 -12.75 -8.30
CA PHE A 654 -7.48 -13.96 -7.42
C PHE A 654 -8.79 -14.41 -6.73
N ALA A 655 -9.94 -14.28 -7.39
CA ALA A 655 -11.21 -14.74 -6.86
C ALA A 655 -11.21 -16.26 -6.70
N PRO A 656 -11.67 -16.80 -5.55
CA PRO A 656 -11.59 -18.23 -5.27
C PRO A 656 -12.52 -19.07 -6.16
N HIS A 657 -13.54 -18.45 -6.77
CA HIS A 657 -14.50 -19.07 -7.66
C HIS A 657 -14.79 -18.11 -8.82
N LYS A 658 -14.78 -18.62 -10.05
CA LYS A 658 -15.27 -17.88 -11.22
C LYS A 658 -16.76 -18.22 -11.37
N GLU A 659 -17.62 -17.24 -11.58
CA GLU A 659 -19.05 -17.47 -11.81
C GLU A 659 -19.52 -16.67 -13.01
N GLY A 660 -20.48 -17.20 -13.79
CA GLY A 660 -20.98 -16.56 -15.00
C GLY A 660 -19.94 -16.54 -16.14
N TYR A 661 -19.80 -15.38 -16.80
CA TYR A 661 -18.86 -15.16 -17.90
C TYR A 661 -18.34 -13.72 -17.91
N CYS A 662 -17.22 -13.47 -18.59
CA CYS A 662 -16.77 -12.09 -18.87
C CYS A 662 -16.56 -11.87 -20.37
N VAL A 663 -16.59 -10.60 -20.79
CA VAL A 663 -16.21 -10.21 -22.15
C VAL A 663 -14.78 -9.68 -22.10
N SER A 664 -13.87 -10.36 -22.78
CA SER A 664 -12.43 -10.08 -22.78
C SER A 664 -12.06 -9.36 -24.07
N LEU A 665 -11.60 -8.11 -23.94
CA LEU A 665 -11.06 -7.30 -25.04
C LEU A 665 -9.53 -7.41 -25.04
N ILE A 666 -9.01 -8.12 -26.02
CA ILE A 666 -7.59 -8.41 -26.21
C ILE A 666 -6.98 -7.35 -27.12
N HIS A 667 -5.85 -6.78 -26.70
CA HIS A 667 -5.17 -5.69 -27.40
C HIS A 667 -3.64 -5.83 -27.32
N ARG A 668 -2.90 -5.00 -28.05
CA ARG A 668 -1.44 -4.89 -27.89
C ARG A 668 -1.12 -4.25 -26.54
N GLU A 669 -0.26 -4.84 -25.71
CA GLU A 669 -0.03 -4.34 -24.34
C GLU A 669 0.56 -2.92 -24.33
N ALA A 670 1.37 -2.58 -25.34
CA ALA A 670 2.03 -1.29 -25.46
C ALA A 670 1.31 -0.29 -26.39
N TYR A 671 0.03 -0.46 -26.75
CA TYR A 671 -0.64 0.35 -27.80
C TYR A 671 -0.60 1.87 -27.58
N LEU A 672 -0.43 2.33 -26.33
CA LEU A 672 -0.34 3.76 -26.00
C LEU A 672 1.03 4.38 -26.35
N LYS A 673 2.06 3.56 -26.53
CA LYS A 673 3.46 3.99 -26.64
C LYS A 673 4.24 3.28 -27.76
N ASP A 674 3.66 2.28 -28.42
CA ASP A 674 4.28 1.55 -29.54
C ASP A 674 4.04 2.19 -30.92
N GLY A 675 3.36 3.34 -30.97
CA GLY A 675 3.04 4.04 -32.22
C GLY A 675 1.76 3.56 -32.91
N SER A 676 0.95 2.70 -32.27
CA SER A 676 -0.37 2.31 -32.79
C SER A 676 -1.26 3.52 -33.08
N ILE A 677 -1.99 3.49 -34.20
CA ILE A 677 -2.96 4.53 -34.57
C ILE A 677 -4.26 4.40 -33.78
N THR A 678 -5.04 5.46 -33.67
CA THR A 678 -6.38 5.42 -33.06
C THR A 678 -7.28 4.43 -33.79
N ASN A 679 -8.02 3.61 -33.03
CA ASN A 679 -8.87 2.56 -33.59
C ASN A 679 -10.20 3.15 -34.09
N GLY A 680 -10.32 3.33 -35.42
CA GLY A 680 -11.52 3.87 -36.07
C GLY A 680 -12.78 3.03 -35.79
N SER A 681 -12.64 1.70 -35.78
CA SER A 681 -13.75 0.77 -35.57
C SER A 681 -14.38 0.92 -34.19
N ILE A 682 -13.57 1.08 -33.13
CA ILE A 682 -14.07 1.34 -31.77
C ILE A 682 -14.73 2.72 -31.69
N LEU A 683 -14.11 3.75 -32.26
CA LEU A 683 -14.68 5.10 -32.25
C LEU A 683 -16.06 5.15 -32.93
N ALA A 684 -16.19 4.53 -34.11
CA ALA A 684 -17.46 4.43 -34.82
C ALA A 684 -18.50 3.62 -34.04
N SER A 685 -18.09 2.49 -33.45
CA SER A 685 -18.98 1.62 -32.68
C SER A 685 -19.51 2.28 -31.39
N VAL A 686 -18.65 3.05 -30.71
CA VAL A 686 -19.03 3.84 -29.52
C VAL A 686 -19.86 5.05 -29.91
N GLY A 687 -19.50 5.78 -30.98
CA GLY A 687 -20.29 6.91 -31.47
C GLY A 687 -21.71 6.52 -31.89
N ALA A 688 -21.88 5.31 -32.45
CA ALA A 688 -23.21 4.75 -32.73
C ALA A 688 -23.99 4.39 -31.46
N SER A 689 -23.32 4.24 -30.33
CA SER A 689 -23.92 3.84 -29.05
C SER A 689 -24.33 5.01 -28.16
N CYS A 690 -23.57 6.11 -28.20
CA CYS A 690 -23.81 7.31 -27.42
C CYS A 690 -23.15 8.53 -28.09
N ALA A 691 -23.76 9.70 -27.93
CA ALA A 691 -23.20 10.96 -28.44
C ALA A 691 -21.99 11.48 -27.64
N SER A 692 -21.63 10.82 -26.53
CA SER A 692 -20.49 11.22 -25.70
C SER A 692 -19.16 10.76 -26.28
N THR A 693 -18.15 11.62 -26.21
CA THR A 693 -16.74 11.29 -26.45
C THR A 693 -16.22 10.31 -25.39
N THR A 694 -15.39 9.35 -25.82
CA THR A 694 -14.68 8.43 -24.92
C THR A 694 -13.56 9.16 -24.18
N SER A 695 -13.44 8.99 -22.87
CA SER A 695 -12.35 9.61 -22.09
C SER A 695 -11.00 8.91 -22.29
N HIS A 696 -11.02 7.64 -22.69
CA HIS A 696 -9.81 6.85 -22.96
C HIS A 696 -9.59 6.67 -24.47
N GLU A 697 -8.34 6.84 -24.91
CA GLU A 697 -7.97 6.64 -26.31
C GLU A 697 -7.62 5.18 -26.59
N TYR A 698 -8.42 4.52 -27.45
CA TYR A 698 -8.18 3.15 -27.90
C TYR A 698 -7.36 3.16 -29.20
N ARG A 699 -6.16 2.55 -29.17
CA ARG A 699 -5.26 2.48 -30.33
C ARG A 699 -4.92 1.05 -30.73
N GLY A 700 -4.63 0.86 -32.01
CA GLY A 700 -4.26 -0.41 -32.61
C GLY A 700 -5.43 -1.38 -32.73
N PRO A 701 -5.25 -2.51 -33.42
CA PRO A 701 -6.29 -3.51 -33.60
C PRO A 701 -6.65 -4.20 -32.28
N MET A 702 -7.92 -4.56 -32.10
CA MET A 702 -8.41 -5.23 -30.88
C MET A 702 -9.40 -6.36 -31.20
N ILE A 703 -9.50 -7.36 -30.31
CA ILE A 703 -10.40 -8.51 -30.47
C ILE A 703 -11.22 -8.70 -29.19
N ALA A 704 -12.54 -8.76 -29.29
CA ALA A 704 -13.42 -9.11 -28.18
C ALA A 704 -13.92 -10.54 -28.27
N ILE A 705 -13.81 -11.29 -27.17
CA ILE A 705 -14.27 -12.68 -27.05
C ILE A 705 -14.95 -12.91 -25.69
N ARG A 706 -15.85 -13.89 -25.60
CA ARG A 706 -16.46 -14.30 -24.34
C ARG A 706 -15.60 -15.36 -23.64
N GLU A 707 -15.17 -15.06 -22.42
CA GLU A 707 -14.40 -15.96 -21.54
C GLU A 707 -15.33 -16.56 -20.48
N ILE A 708 -15.21 -17.86 -20.23
CA ILE A 708 -16.06 -18.64 -19.30
C ILE A 708 -15.19 -19.43 -18.30
N HIS A 709 -15.83 -20.09 -17.33
CA HIS A 709 -15.14 -20.89 -16.29
C HIS A 709 -14.09 -21.86 -16.88
N HIS A 710 -13.03 -22.14 -16.10
CA HIS A 710 -11.86 -22.96 -16.49
C HIS A 710 -11.03 -22.44 -17.67
N GLU A 711 -10.97 -21.11 -17.87
CA GLU A 711 -10.13 -20.51 -18.92
C GLU A 711 -10.48 -21.05 -20.32
N ASP A 712 -11.77 -21.33 -20.53
CA ASP A 712 -12.35 -21.70 -21.83
C ASP A 712 -13.07 -20.47 -22.42
N TYR A 713 -13.41 -20.55 -23.71
CA TYR A 713 -14.04 -19.46 -24.44
C TYR A 713 -15.37 -19.92 -25.06
N ALA A 714 -16.31 -18.99 -25.16
CA ALA A 714 -17.61 -19.21 -25.79
C ALA A 714 -17.80 -18.24 -26.95
N ASP A 715 -18.80 -18.52 -27.80
CA ASP A 715 -19.15 -17.60 -28.88
C ASP A 715 -19.69 -16.30 -28.27
N ILE A 716 -19.09 -15.18 -28.68
CA ILE A 716 -19.60 -13.85 -28.37
C ILE A 716 -20.96 -13.63 -29.07
N THR A 717 -21.82 -12.83 -28.45
CA THR A 717 -23.17 -12.49 -28.90
C THR A 717 -23.30 -10.98 -29.08
N LEU A 718 -24.33 -10.52 -29.79
CA LEU A 718 -24.59 -9.08 -29.92
C LEU A 718 -25.08 -8.44 -28.61
N THR A 719 -25.52 -9.25 -27.64
CA THR A 719 -25.75 -8.79 -26.27
C THR A 719 -24.43 -8.37 -25.61
N ASP A 720 -23.37 -9.17 -25.80
CA ASP A 720 -22.03 -8.83 -25.29
C ASP A 720 -21.44 -7.61 -26.00
N PHE A 721 -21.75 -7.43 -27.30
CA PHE A 721 -21.33 -6.24 -28.04
C PHE A 721 -21.89 -4.95 -27.41
N ARG A 722 -23.17 -4.94 -27.03
CA ARG A 722 -23.78 -3.81 -26.30
C ARG A 722 -23.06 -3.57 -24.97
N HIS A 723 -22.77 -4.64 -24.23
CA HIS A 723 -22.07 -4.52 -22.95
C HIS A 723 -20.63 -4.03 -23.07
N LEU A 724 -19.93 -4.47 -24.12
CA LEU A 724 -18.60 -3.99 -24.47
C LEU A 724 -18.62 -2.50 -24.81
N MET A 725 -19.54 -2.06 -25.67
CA MET A 725 -19.63 -0.65 -26.04
C MET A 725 -19.96 0.24 -24.83
N ASP A 726 -20.87 -0.19 -23.96
CA ASP A 726 -21.18 0.52 -22.71
C ASP A 726 -19.94 0.60 -21.80
N TYR A 727 -19.20 -0.49 -21.68
CA TYR A 727 -17.95 -0.51 -20.92
C TYR A 727 -16.94 0.49 -21.48
N LEU A 728 -16.68 0.49 -22.80
CA LEU A 728 -15.72 1.39 -23.44
C LEU A 728 -16.10 2.88 -23.28
N ILE A 729 -17.39 3.21 -23.21
CA ILE A 729 -17.86 4.57 -22.90
C ILE A 729 -17.56 4.95 -21.44
N SER A 730 -17.77 4.03 -20.52
CA SER A 730 -17.60 4.26 -19.08
C SER A 730 -16.16 4.10 -18.58
N TYR A 731 -15.30 3.45 -19.37
CA TYR A 731 -13.95 3.09 -18.96
C TYR A 731 -13.11 4.36 -18.78
N ARG A 732 -12.64 4.57 -17.54
CA ARG A 732 -11.97 5.81 -17.09
C ARG A 732 -12.82 7.07 -17.25
N ASN A 733 -14.15 6.96 -17.25
CA ASN A 733 -15.05 8.10 -17.27
C ASN A 733 -15.54 8.39 -15.84
N THR A 734 -15.03 9.47 -15.24
CA THR A 734 -15.33 9.91 -13.87
C THR A 734 -16.26 11.13 -13.84
N TYR A 735 -16.78 11.56 -14.99
CA TYR A 735 -17.51 12.83 -15.12
C TYR A 735 -18.95 12.72 -14.59
N ILE A 736 -19.32 13.61 -13.67
CA ILE A 736 -20.67 13.71 -13.09
C ILE A 736 -21.49 14.67 -13.95
N LYS A 737 -22.64 14.21 -14.47
CA LYS A 737 -23.48 14.99 -15.38
C LYS A 737 -24.65 15.62 -14.65
N GLU A 738 -25.03 16.82 -15.08
CA GLU A 738 -26.30 17.45 -14.68
C GLU A 738 -27.49 16.57 -15.08
N SER A 739 -28.47 16.47 -14.18
CA SER A 739 -29.67 15.65 -14.41
C SER A 739 -30.55 16.32 -15.46
N VAL A 740 -30.78 15.63 -16.59
CA VAL A 740 -31.75 16.08 -17.59
C VAL A 740 -33.14 15.54 -17.23
N PRO A 741 -34.19 16.38 -17.14
CA PRO A 741 -35.54 15.95 -16.75
C PRO A 741 -36.15 14.83 -17.63
N ASP A 742 -35.74 14.74 -18.90
CA ASP A 742 -36.39 13.89 -19.93
C ASP A 742 -35.75 12.52 -20.17
N LEU A 743 -34.67 12.15 -19.46
CA LEU A 743 -34.10 10.80 -19.59
C LEU A 743 -34.94 9.79 -18.79
N MET A 744 -35.95 9.23 -19.45
CA MET A 744 -36.97 8.33 -18.89
C MET A 744 -36.41 7.05 -18.25
N HIS A 745 -35.15 6.66 -18.51
CA HIS A 745 -34.57 5.41 -18.01
C HIS A 745 -33.21 5.67 -17.34
N ARG A 746 -33.23 5.88 -16.02
CA ARG A 746 -32.02 5.91 -15.17
C ARG A 746 -31.61 4.49 -14.82
N ALA A 747 -30.30 4.26 -14.72
CA ALA A 747 -29.79 2.99 -14.23
C ALA A 747 -30.22 2.80 -12.75
N PRO A 748 -30.56 1.59 -12.29
CA PRO A 748 -31.04 1.34 -10.91
C PRO A 748 -30.09 1.77 -9.78
N THR A 749 -28.79 1.98 -10.08
CA THR A 749 -27.77 2.38 -9.11
C THR A 749 -27.34 3.84 -9.24
N THR A 750 -27.96 4.60 -10.15
CA THR A 750 -27.76 6.05 -10.27
C THR A 750 -28.72 6.76 -9.33
N VAL A 751 -28.17 7.54 -8.40
CA VAL A 751 -28.95 8.37 -7.47
C VAL A 751 -28.92 9.81 -7.95
N ARG A 752 -30.01 10.54 -7.72
CA ARG A 752 -30.00 11.99 -7.88
C ARG A 752 -29.22 12.60 -6.71
N GLY A 753 -28.14 13.29 -7.03
CA GLY A 753 -27.38 14.14 -6.12
C GLY A 753 -27.58 15.62 -6.44
N VAL A 754 -26.83 16.46 -5.74
CA VAL A 754 -26.83 17.91 -5.91
C VAL A 754 -25.39 18.40 -6.02
N LYS A 755 -25.08 19.19 -7.05
CA LYS A 755 -23.89 20.05 -7.12
C LYS A 755 -24.18 21.32 -6.33
N ILE A 756 -23.36 21.62 -5.35
CA ILE A 756 -23.40 22.85 -4.56
C ILE A 756 -22.29 23.74 -5.09
N CYS A 757 -22.67 24.76 -5.85
CA CYS A 757 -21.76 25.58 -6.63
C CYS A 757 -20.96 26.54 -5.74
N CYS A 758 -19.66 26.72 -6.02
CA CYS A 758 -18.85 27.75 -5.36
C CYS A 758 -19.16 29.16 -5.91
N HIS A 759 -18.61 30.17 -5.25
CA HIS A 759 -18.82 31.56 -5.63
C HIS A 759 -18.34 31.87 -7.07
N GLY A 760 -17.22 31.28 -7.50
CA GLY A 760 -16.68 31.42 -8.84
C GLY A 760 -17.63 30.89 -9.91
N GLU A 761 -18.11 29.66 -9.74
CA GLU A 761 -19.08 29.00 -10.64
C GLU A 761 -20.36 29.84 -10.81
N VAL A 762 -20.94 30.31 -9.71
CA VAL A 762 -22.16 31.15 -9.76
C VAL A 762 -21.90 32.49 -10.44
N LYS A 763 -20.78 33.15 -10.13
CA LYS A 763 -20.49 34.49 -10.65
C LYS A 763 -20.05 34.51 -12.12
N LEU A 764 -19.29 33.50 -12.56
CA LEU A 764 -18.70 33.46 -13.91
C LEU A 764 -19.58 32.72 -14.91
N HIS A 765 -20.17 31.60 -14.50
CA HIS A 765 -20.99 30.77 -15.38
C HIS A 765 -22.48 31.05 -15.24
N GLY A 766 -22.89 31.84 -14.24
CA GLY A 766 -24.30 32.15 -13.99
C GLY A 766 -25.10 30.92 -13.53
N SER A 767 -24.41 29.89 -13.05
CA SER A 767 -25.02 28.65 -12.57
C SER A 767 -25.88 28.90 -11.33
N GLU A 768 -26.97 28.15 -11.21
CA GLU A 768 -27.76 28.14 -9.97
C GLU A 768 -26.88 27.62 -8.79
N PRO A 769 -27.07 28.10 -7.55
CA PRO A 769 -26.26 27.66 -6.40
C PRO A 769 -26.37 26.17 -6.10
N PHE A 770 -27.50 25.56 -6.44
CA PHE A 770 -27.78 24.13 -6.25
C PHE A 770 -28.30 23.52 -7.55
N VAL A 771 -27.57 22.56 -8.13
CA VAL A 771 -27.90 21.95 -9.42
C VAL A 771 -28.11 20.44 -9.24
N ALA A 772 -29.19 19.88 -9.79
CA ALA A 772 -29.43 18.44 -9.75
C ALA A 772 -28.45 17.69 -10.65
N VAL A 773 -27.82 16.64 -10.12
CA VAL A 773 -26.86 15.81 -10.88
C VAL A 773 -27.14 14.32 -10.73
N ASP A 774 -26.76 13.54 -11.74
CA ASP A 774 -26.89 12.08 -11.70
C ASP A 774 -25.55 11.46 -11.26
N VAL A 775 -25.53 10.87 -10.06
CA VAL A 775 -24.32 10.28 -9.46
C VAL A 775 -24.40 8.76 -9.56
N THR A 776 -23.55 8.17 -10.40
CA THR A 776 -23.48 6.72 -10.58
C THR A 776 -22.68 6.05 -9.44
N ARG A 777 -22.82 4.73 -9.29
CA ARG A 777 -21.95 3.95 -8.39
C ARG A 777 -20.47 4.09 -8.72
N ALA A 778 -20.11 4.18 -10.01
CA ALA A 778 -18.73 4.41 -10.43
C ALA A 778 -18.23 5.79 -10.00
N ASN A 779 -19.08 6.82 -10.08
CA ASN A 779 -18.75 8.17 -9.60
C ASN A 779 -18.51 8.14 -8.09
N GLN A 780 -19.34 7.45 -7.30
CA GLN A 780 -19.15 7.31 -5.85
C GLN A 780 -17.85 6.56 -5.50
N ILE A 781 -17.52 5.50 -6.24
CA ILE A 781 -16.24 4.79 -6.06
C ILE A 781 -15.06 5.72 -6.37
N SER A 782 -15.16 6.48 -7.47
CA SER A 782 -14.11 7.43 -7.88
C SER A 782 -13.93 8.59 -6.90
N LEU A 783 -15.01 9.09 -6.32
CA LEU A 783 -15.00 10.16 -5.33
C LEU A 783 -14.51 9.67 -3.95
N GLY A 784 -14.52 8.35 -3.69
CA GLY A 784 -14.08 7.76 -2.44
C GLY A 784 -15.12 7.86 -1.31
N SER A 785 -14.66 7.77 -0.05
CA SER A 785 -15.54 7.65 1.13
C SER A 785 -16.43 8.86 1.40
N GLY A 786 -15.98 10.07 1.05
CA GLY A 786 -16.68 11.33 1.30
C GLY A 786 -16.80 11.71 2.77
N SER A 787 -17.25 12.92 3.06
CA SER A 787 -17.58 13.36 4.42
C SER A 787 -19.08 13.35 4.63
N THR A 788 -19.56 12.90 5.79
CA THR A 788 -20.99 13.01 6.13
C THR A 788 -21.22 14.25 6.99
N SER A 789 -22.19 15.09 6.63
CA SER A 789 -22.49 16.32 7.37
C SER A 789 -23.07 16.02 8.76
N PRO A 790 -22.44 16.50 9.86
CA PRO A 790 -22.97 16.30 11.22
C PRO A 790 -24.36 16.93 11.41
N ILE A 791 -24.58 18.13 10.86
CA ILE A 791 -25.87 18.82 10.90
C ILE A 791 -26.97 17.98 10.21
N SER A 792 -26.67 17.42 9.04
CA SER A 792 -27.62 16.58 8.31
C SER A 792 -27.97 15.28 9.06
N VAL A 793 -27.02 14.74 9.83
CA VAL A 793 -27.23 13.59 10.71
C VAL A 793 -28.17 13.94 11.86
N CYS A 794 -28.01 15.10 12.49
CA CYS A 794 -28.95 15.59 13.51
C CYS A 794 -30.38 15.73 12.98
N LEU A 795 -30.54 16.10 11.71
CA LEU A 795 -31.84 16.19 11.03
C LEU A 795 -32.42 14.83 10.60
N GLY A 796 -31.69 13.73 10.80
CA GLY A 796 -32.13 12.39 10.41
C GLY A 796 -32.04 12.09 8.91
N MET A 797 -31.39 12.96 8.13
CA MET A 797 -31.14 12.75 6.70
C MET A 797 -29.64 12.93 6.42
N PRO A 798 -28.81 11.92 6.68
CA PRO A 798 -27.36 12.02 6.46
C PRO A 798 -27.04 12.36 5.01
N ILE A 799 -26.39 13.48 4.77
CA ILE A 799 -25.90 13.91 3.45
C ILE A 799 -24.39 13.67 3.42
N ARG A 800 -23.95 12.93 2.41
CA ARG A 800 -22.53 12.70 2.12
C ARG A 800 -22.08 13.68 1.04
N VAL A 801 -20.93 14.32 1.27
CA VAL A 801 -20.37 15.37 0.42
C VAL A 801 -18.92 15.08 0.02
N TRP A 802 -18.54 15.54 -1.17
CA TRP A 802 -17.17 15.50 -1.71
C TRP A 802 -16.84 16.84 -2.37
N LYS A 803 -15.62 17.35 -2.18
CA LYS A 803 -15.12 18.45 -3.00
C LYS A 803 -14.99 17.98 -4.45
N ASP A 804 -15.32 18.86 -5.38
CA ASP A 804 -15.14 18.61 -6.79
C ASP A 804 -13.63 18.54 -7.12
N PRO A 805 -13.15 17.44 -7.73
CA PRO A 805 -11.73 17.34 -8.11
C PRO A 805 -11.33 18.30 -9.24
N ASP A 806 -12.27 18.90 -9.96
CA ASP A 806 -11.97 19.84 -11.04
C ASP A 806 -11.28 21.13 -10.53
N ALA A 807 -10.31 21.62 -11.30
CA ALA A 807 -9.38 22.66 -10.91
C ALA A 807 -9.83 24.08 -11.30
N GLU A 808 -10.90 24.24 -12.09
CA GLU A 808 -11.29 25.52 -12.70
C GLU A 808 -11.42 26.68 -11.69
N PHE A 809 -11.91 26.38 -10.49
CA PHE A 809 -12.10 27.37 -9.42
C PHE A 809 -11.22 27.15 -8.20
N ARG A 810 -10.17 26.32 -8.29
CA ARG A 810 -9.17 26.21 -7.20
C ARG A 810 -8.26 27.44 -7.16
N ASP A 811 -7.99 28.03 -8.32
CA ASP A 811 -7.24 29.27 -8.48
C ASP A 811 -8.18 30.42 -8.91
N GLU A 812 -7.75 31.67 -8.72
CA GLU A 812 -8.49 32.83 -9.22
C GLU A 812 -8.45 32.89 -10.75
N PRO A 813 -9.60 32.87 -11.44
CA PRO A 813 -9.62 32.90 -12.90
C PRO A 813 -9.17 34.27 -13.44
N PRO A 814 -8.60 34.32 -14.66
CA PRO A 814 -8.11 35.56 -15.25
C PRO A 814 -9.20 36.64 -15.32
N GLY A 815 -8.98 37.79 -14.65
CA GLY A 815 -9.94 38.89 -14.59
C GLY A 815 -10.89 38.88 -13.38
N TRP A 816 -10.61 38.08 -12.35
CA TRP A 816 -11.40 38.05 -11.13
C TRP A 816 -11.30 39.37 -10.34
N GLU A 817 -12.40 40.13 -10.32
CA GLU A 817 -12.59 41.31 -9.46
C GLU A 817 -13.66 40.98 -8.39
N GLY A 818 -13.24 40.30 -7.31
CA GLY A 818 -14.13 39.88 -6.21
C GLY A 818 -13.50 40.12 -4.84
N GLY A 819 -14.33 40.49 -3.85
CA GLY A 819 -13.91 40.61 -2.45
C GLY A 819 -13.78 39.26 -1.71
N MET A 820 -14.08 38.15 -2.40
CA MET A 820 -13.95 36.75 -1.94
C MET A 820 -13.24 35.95 -3.03
N THR A 821 -12.58 34.85 -2.66
CA THR A 821 -11.90 33.95 -3.60
C THR A 821 -12.92 33.09 -4.39
N ALA A 822 -12.56 32.64 -5.59
CA ALA A 822 -13.47 31.92 -6.48
C ALA A 822 -13.89 30.54 -5.95
N ASP A 823 -13.04 29.88 -5.18
CA ASP A 823 -13.28 28.59 -4.51
C ASP A 823 -14.20 28.69 -3.28
N THR A 824 -14.54 29.91 -2.84
CA THR A 824 -15.28 30.13 -1.60
C THR A 824 -16.66 29.46 -1.67
N ASN A 825 -16.96 28.62 -0.68
CA ASN A 825 -18.25 27.95 -0.52
C ASN A 825 -18.65 27.88 0.97
N HIS A 826 -18.90 29.05 1.58
CA HIS A 826 -19.16 29.16 3.03
C HIS A 826 -20.36 28.35 3.53
N ILE A 827 -21.34 28.09 2.68
CA ILE A 827 -22.55 27.36 3.07
C ILE A 827 -22.22 25.89 3.41
N ILE A 828 -21.20 25.32 2.75
CA ILE A 828 -20.69 23.98 3.05
C ILE A 828 -19.93 23.96 4.37
N ALA A 829 -19.11 24.99 4.65
CA ALA A 829 -18.43 25.09 5.95
C ALA A 829 -19.46 25.06 7.09
N SER A 830 -20.55 25.83 6.99
CA SER A 830 -21.63 25.80 7.97
C SER A 830 -22.34 24.44 8.05
N LEU A 831 -22.54 23.76 6.92
CA LEU A 831 -23.13 22.42 6.87
C LEU A 831 -22.25 21.36 7.58
N MET A 832 -20.93 21.57 7.61
CA MET A 832 -19.94 20.64 8.15
C MET A 832 -19.48 20.95 9.59
N MET A 833 -20.15 21.88 10.29
CA MET A 833 -19.83 22.20 11.69
C MET A 833 -19.97 20.98 12.62
N GLU A 834 -19.02 20.81 13.54
CA GLU A 834 -19.00 19.71 14.51
C GLU A 834 -20.14 19.86 15.53
N THR A 835 -20.95 18.82 15.65
CA THR A 835 -22.12 18.76 16.53
C THR A 835 -21.86 17.97 17.81
N ASP A 836 -20.80 17.19 17.91
CA ASP A 836 -20.46 16.45 19.12
C ASP A 836 -20.08 17.40 20.26
N SER A 837 -20.98 17.53 21.23
CA SER A 837 -20.82 18.45 22.36
C SER A 837 -19.58 18.19 23.21
N SER A 838 -18.99 16.99 23.13
CA SER A 838 -17.80 16.61 23.90
C SER A 838 -16.49 17.04 23.27
N LYS A 839 -16.48 17.36 21.97
CA LYS A 839 -15.24 17.69 21.26
C LYS A 839 -14.81 19.14 21.45
N GLY A 840 -13.50 19.37 21.37
CA GLY A 840 -12.89 20.69 21.54
C GLY A 840 -13.16 21.65 20.37
N ASP A 841 -13.42 21.11 19.18
CA ASP A 841 -13.71 21.81 17.93
C ASP A 841 -15.22 21.94 17.64
N TRP A 842 -16.09 21.71 18.64
CA TRP A 842 -17.53 21.91 18.51
C TRP A 842 -17.88 23.28 17.93
N GLY A 843 -18.78 23.29 16.94
CA GLY A 843 -19.18 24.51 16.22
C GLY A 843 -18.21 24.99 15.15
N TRP A 844 -17.08 24.31 14.96
CA TRP A 844 -16.18 24.54 13.84
C TRP A 844 -16.35 23.47 12.78
N ALA A 845 -16.24 23.86 11.51
CA ALA A 845 -16.01 22.89 10.45
C ALA A 845 -14.59 22.33 10.57
N PRO A 846 -14.37 21.03 10.30
CA PRO A 846 -13.02 20.49 10.19
C PRO A 846 -12.17 21.33 9.22
N MET A 847 -10.86 21.43 9.44
CA MET A 847 -9.97 22.27 8.60
C MET A 847 -10.14 21.99 7.09
N TYR A 848 -10.36 20.73 6.72
CA TYR A 848 -10.62 20.33 5.34
C TYR A 848 -11.83 21.06 4.71
N TRP A 849 -12.85 21.42 5.49
CA TRP A 849 -14.06 22.13 5.05
C TRP A 849 -14.04 23.63 5.37
N ASN A 850 -12.88 24.20 5.72
CA ASN A 850 -12.75 25.60 6.15
C ASN A 850 -12.05 26.51 5.11
N GLY A 851 -11.56 25.94 3.99
CA GLY A 851 -10.93 26.67 2.89
C GLY A 851 -10.75 25.79 1.65
N GLU A 852 -10.48 26.38 0.48
CA GLU A 852 -10.23 25.67 -0.78
C GLU A 852 -11.36 24.67 -1.10
N ILE A 853 -12.62 25.10 -0.93
CA ILE A 853 -13.77 24.19 -0.96
C ILE A 853 -14.18 23.88 -2.40
N GLY A 854 -14.30 24.91 -3.24
CA GLY A 854 -14.78 24.76 -4.61
C GLY A 854 -16.22 24.24 -4.71
N ASN A 855 -16.55 23.68 -5.87
CA ASN A 855 -17.82 22.99 -6.07
C ASN A 855 -17.87 21.74 -5.19
N VAL A 856 -19.08 21.34 -4.76
CA VAL A 856 -19.26 20.17 -3.89
C VAL A 856 -20.35 19.25 -4.43
N TRP A 857 -20.07 17.96 -4.49
CA TRP A 857 -21.03 16.92 -4.83
C TRP A 857 -21.71 16.42 -3.56
N ALA A 858 -23.05 16.34 -3.54
CA ALA A 858 -23.84 15.87 -2.41
C ALA A 858 -24.78 14.73 -2.81
N VAL A 859 -24.84 13.66 -2.01
CA VAL A 859 -25.82 12.57 -2.14
C VAL A 859 -26.36 12.17 -0.76
N ARG A 860 -27.53 11.51 -0.70
CA ARG A 860 -28.02 10.96 0.57
C ARG A 860 -27.25 9.71 0.96
N GLY A 861 -26.93 9.59 2.25
CA GLY A 861 -26.20 8.46 2.82
C GLY A 861 -26.99 7.15 2.82
N ASP A 862 -28.32 7.21 2.68
CA ASP A 862 -29.21 6.05 2.54
C ASP A 862 -29.36 5.55 1.08
N GLY A 863 -28.72 6.21 0.12
CA GLY A 863 -28.78 5.87 -1.30
C GLY A 863 -30.08 6.25 -2.00
N GLN A 864 -30.95 7.07 -1.39
CA GLN A 864 -32.12 7.63 -2.05
C GLN A 864 -31.81 8.91 -2.83
N ASP A 865 -32.74 9.33 -3.68
CA ASP A 865 -32.64 10.59 -4.42
C ASP A 865 -32.63 11.79 -3.47
N LEU A 866 -31.67 12.69 -3.66
CA LEU A 866 -31.55 13.95 -2.94
C LEU A 866 -32.23 15.06 -3.73
N ALA A 867 -33.26 15.68 -3.14
CA ALA A 867 -33.93 16.82 -3.75
C ALA A 867 -33.10 18.10 -3.55
N VAL A 868 -33.04 18.93 -4.60
CA VAL A 868 -32.34 20.23 -4.59
C VAL A 868 -32.86 21.12 -3.46
N ASN A 869 -34.18 21.27 -3.36
CA ASN A 869 -34.81 22.12 -2.33
C ASN A 869 -34.50 21.67 -0.90
N ASP A 870 -34.38 20.37 -0.65
CA ASP A 870 -34.08 19.86 0.70
C ASP A 870 -32.65 20.25 1.10
N VAL A 871 -31.68 20.12 0.18
CA VAL A 871 -30.29 20.51 0.43
C VAL A 871 -30.18 22.01 0.63
N GLU A 872 -30.84 22.79 -0.21
CA GLU A 872 -30.86 24.25 -0.12
C GLU A 872 -31.38 24.71 1.26
N MET A 873 -32.50 24.15 1.71
CA MET A 873 -33.10 24.48 3.00
C MET A 873 -32.17 24.16 4.18
N ILE A 874 -31.54 22.98 4.15
CA ILE A 874 -30.60 22.55 5.20
C ILE A 874 -29.37 23.45 5.24
N CYS A 875 -28.77 23.71 4.07
CA CYS A 875 -27.60 24.57 3.93
C CYS A 875 -27.89 25.99 4.42
N HIS A 876 -29.04 26.55 4.04
CA HIS A 876 -29.45 27.87 4.48
C HIS A 876 -29.71 27.93 6.00
N PHE A 877 -30.38 26.92 6.56
CA PHE A 877 -30.58 26.80 8.00
C PHE A 877 -29.25 26.70 8.77
N ALA A 878 -28.31 25.90 8.27
CA ALA A 878 -26.98 25.77 8.86
C ALA A 878 -26.23 27.11 8.89
N ARG A 879 -26.22 27.84 7.77
CA ARG A 879 -25.47 29.09 7.63
C ARG A 879 -26.08 30.28 8.37
N HIS A 880 -27.40 30.44 8.31
CA HIS A 880 -28.06 31.67 8.73
C HIS A 880 -28.77 31.57 10.09
N GLN A 881 -29.07 30.35 10.55
CA GLN A 881 -29.71 30.14 11.84
C GLN A 881 -28.78 29.43 12.83
N LEU A 882 -28.15 28.33 12.43
CA LEU A 882 -27.33 27.54 13.35
C LEU A 882 -25.98 28.20 13.64
N GLN A 883 -25.25 28.66 12.62
CA GLN A 883 -23.92 29.24 12.83
C GLN A 883 -23.88 30.37 13.88
N PRO A 884 -24.80 31.37 13.87
CA PRO A 884 -24.86 32.37 14.94
C PRO A 884 -25.13 31.78 16.33
N MET A 885 -25.90 30.68 16.43
CA MET A 885 -26.16 30.00 17.70
C MET A 885 -24.91 29.28 18.22
N PHE A 886 -24.14 28.64 17.34
CA PHE A 886 -22.84 28.05 17.69
C PHE A 886 -21.87 29.13 18.19
N GLU A 887 -21.74 30.25 17.46
CA GLU A 887 -20.88 31.39 17.81
C GLU A 887 -21.24 31.98 19.18
N ALA A 888 -22.53 32.21 19.46
CA ALA A 888 -22.98 32.75 20.75
C ALA A 888 -22.65 31.83 21.94
N VAL A 889 -22.70 30.51 21.75
CA VAL A 889 -22.33 29.54 22.80
C VAL A 889 -20.81 29.50 23.00
N MET A 890 -20.03 29.68 21.93
CA MET A 890 -18.57 29.75 22.02
C MET A 890 -18.10 31.01 22.75
N GLU A 891 -18.73 32.17 22.50
CA GLU A 891 -18.37 33.45 23.12
C GLU A 891 -18.77 33.57 24.59
N SER A 892 -19.86 32.92 25.01
CA SER A 892 -20.44 33.08 26.35
C SER A 892 -19.84 32.18 27.45
N GLY A 893 -18.79 31.41 27.13
CA GLY A 893 -18.22 30.40 28.03
C GLY A 893 -18.94 29.06 27.86
N SER A 894 -18.32 28.17 27.11
CA SER A 894 -18.89 26.90 26.64
C SER A 894 -19.27 25.93 27.78
N SER A 895 -20.53 25.92 28.20
CA SER A 895 -21.09 24.84 29.04
C SER A 895 -21.73 23.74 28.17
N LEU A 896 -21.56 22.48 28.57
CA LEU A 896 -22.20 21.33 27.90
C LEU A 896 -23.72 21.48 27.77
N VAL A 897 -24.35 22.13 28.76
CA VAL A 897 -25.79 22.42 28.78
C VAL A 897 -26.19 23.38 27.64
N ASN A 898 -25.38 24.40 27.36
CA ASN A 898 -25.65 25.34 26.27
C ASN A 898 -25.41 24.71 24.89
N ARG A 899 -24.40 23.84 24.76
CA ARG A 899 -24.17 23.06 23.52
C ARG A 899 -25.35 22.14 23.22
N GLN A 900 -25.87 21.42 24.23
CA GLN A 900 -27.01 20.53 24.07
C GLN A 900 -28.27 21.27 23.60
N LYS A 901 -28.54 22.48 24.12
CA LYS A 901 -29.67 23.30 23.66
C LYS A 901 -29.62 23.65 22.17
N VAL A 902 -28.42 23.85 21.62
CA VAL A 902 -28.25 24.09 20.18
C VAL A 902 -28.57 22.81 19.41
N LEU A 903 -28.12 21.65 19.87
CA LEU A 903 -28.42 20.36 19.22
C LEU A 903 -29.91 20.01 19.26
N ASP A 904 -30.57 20.24 20.41
CA ASP A 904 -32.01 20.03 20.56
C ASP A 904 -32.83 20.96 19.64
N PHE A 905 -32.24 22.07 19.20
CA PHE A 905 -32.85 22.99 18.24
C PHE A 905 -32.75 22.50 16.79
N ILE A 906 -31.81 21.60 16.46
CA ILE A 906 -31.60 21.08 15.10
C ILE A 906 -32.68 20.03 14.79
N THR A 907 -33.85 20.50 14.37
CA THR A 907 -34.98 19.64 13.98
C THR A 907 -35.56 20.09 12.65
N TRP A 908 -36.21 19.15 11.93
CA TRP A 908 -36.88 19.44 10.67
C TRP A 908 -37.97 20.52 10.82
N GLU A 909 -38.69 20.49 11.95
CA GLU A 909 -39.75 21.44 12.29
C GLU A 909 -39.21 22.87 12.42
N ASN A 910 -38.11 23.04 13.17
CA ASN A 910 -37.47 24.35 13.34
C ASN A 910 -36.84 24.85 12.04
N MET A 911 -36.25 23.96 11.25
CA MET A 911 -35.71 24.29 9.93
C MET A 911 -36.80 24.79 8.98
N VAL A 912 -37.91 24.06 8.85
CA VAL A 912 -39.03 24.44 7.98
C VAL A 912 -39.70 25.73 8.49
N ALA A 913 -39.86 25.89 9.81
CA ALA A 913 -40.39 27.12 10.39
C ALA A 913 -39.48 28.33 10.12
N TYR A 914 -38.17 28.15 10.19
CA TYR A 914 -37.19 29.19 9.84
C TYR A 914 -37.27 29.54 8.36
N TRP A 915 -37.25 28.52 7.48
CA TRP A 915 -37.31 28.68 6.03
C TRP A 915 -38.57 29.46 5.59
N ASN A 916 -39.74 29.10 6.13
CA ASN A 916 -41.00 29.79 5.85
C ASN A 916 -41.02 31.23 6.37
N LYS A 917 -40.29 31.52 7.45
CA LYS A 917 -40.19 32.87 8.04
C LYS A 917 -39.24 33.78 7.25
N THR A 918 -38.18 33.23 6.67
CA THR A 918 -37.18 34.01 5.90
C THR A 918 -37.62 34.39 4.49
N GLY A 919 -38.72 33.81 3.99
CA GLY A 919 -39.38 34.30 2.77
C GLY A 919 -38.54 34.14 1.50
N LEU A 920 -37.77 33.06 1.37
CA LEU A 920 -37.05 32.71 0.12
C LEU A 920 -37.97 32.07 -0.94
N TYR A 921 -39.27 32.36 -0.88
CA TYR A 921 -40.27 32.08 -1.91
C TYR A 921 -41.16 33.29 -2.14
#